data_AF-A0A1R1BXB7-F1
#
_entry.id   AF-A0A1R1BXB7-F1
#
_cell.length_a   1.000
_cell.length_b   1.000
_cell.length_c   1.000
_cell.angle_alpha   90.00
_cell.angle_beta   90.00
_cell.angle_gamma   90.00
#
_symmetry.space_group_name_H-M   'P 1'
#
loop_
_entity.id
_entity.type
_entity.pdbx_description
1 polymer ?
#
loop_
_entity_poly.entity_id
_entity_poly.type
_entity_poly.pdbx_seq_one_letter_code
_entity_poly.pdbx_strand_id
1 'polypeptide(L)'
;MNIDRYIELWNQAAVQVVDVQHHMLGHGEDSMIHELPTSGLIYTVRGGGLIYMDYNQYRTDRYHLIHGGKGSFLQIDVLEEQLEYYLILYQAHILLSAGTAARLLPDGSQLLEIQYDLKPIHPVMLQDKISQLRQMWTSPHRLQEMQVRSIFLQVMMEILEQLQSSEVSSEPPDLVAQAMSYIQEHYHLPITIDSLAAKLECSPRHLGRLFRNSEIGQSPSDYLVQFRMSKARELLVQTDLALKDVASSIGYEDVYHFSRMFKKYCGLSPIHYRNQYLQSPTGLNTTSAMSDISIVESLIPRYIDNGSQNKQVSGGSFMMYNWSRRSTVMMLLLSFSLLMSACASPAPSTNAPAVSSGSEQATADTTSSRTINHDLGSTKVPVEPTRIVVLEQGFTQTLAALEVKPVGVADDNKPERFPKDTLAYIEGYTSVGTRSEPNLEVIRTLKPDLIIADTSRHGNVYDELSAIAPTIVFKNDTANYEDILVSTEKIGEALGKTEATTALLEEHQKRLDELKQMINPQQSVLIVAADEDETQSFQVRTDQAFHSSFLSAAGLNYALKDEKEVNQLMTTEQLLTIDSDQILILINEDGPSVLEGQKDNLLWNQLKAVQNGNAHEVELATWSRQRSIPALNNIMDEAAAYFK
;
A
#
# COMPACT_ATOMS: atom_id res chain seq x y z
N MET A 1 -13.05 13.21 -9.45
CA MET A 1 -14.32 13.50 -10.18
C MET A 1 -14.40 15.01 -10.38
N ASN A 2 -15.32 15.53 -11.21
CA ASN A 2 -15.70 16.96 -11.13
C ASN A 2 -17.14 16.99 -10.62
N ILE A 3 -17.33 17.33 -9.33
CA ILE A 3 -18.65 17.18 -8.68
C ILE A 3 -19.71 18.09 -9.28
N ASP A 4 -19.37 19.33 -9.64
CA ASP A 4 -20.34 20.29 -10.18
C ASP A 4 -20.92 19.81 -11.51
N ARG A 5 -20.08 19.33 -12.44
CA ARG A 5 -20.53 18.74 -13.70
C ARG A 5 -21.31 17.44 -13.47
N TYR A 6 -20.95 16.64 -12.46
CA TYR A 6 -21.70 15.44 -12.09
C TYR A 6 -23.11 15.78 -11.56
N ILE A 7 -23.22 16.82 -10.73
CA ILE A 7 -24.49 17.39 -10.26
C ILE A 7 -25.33 17.94 -11.43
N GLU A 8 -24.72 18.66 -12.39
CA GLU A 8 -25.41 19.12 -13.60
C GLU A 8 -26.03 17.98 -14.42
N LEU A 9 -25.36 16.82 -14.49
CA LEU A 9 -25.89 15.63 -15.18
C LEU A 9 -27.03 14.97 -14.40
N TRP A 10 -26.91 14.86 -13.08
CA TRP A 10 -27.98 14.35 -12.21
C TRP A 10 -29.24 15.22 -12.26
N ASN A 11 -29.08 16.55 -12.36
CA ASN A 11 -30.19 17.49 -12.60
C ASN A 11 -30.92 17.28 -13.94
N GLN A 12 -30.33 16.52 -14.87
CA GLN A 12 -30.89 16.20 -16.20
C GLN A 12 -31.23 14.71 -16.37
N ALA A 13 -31.08 13.90 -15.30
CA ALA A 13 -31.27 12.46 -15.35
C ALA A 13 -32.74 12.04 -15.15
N ALA A 14 -33.27 11.25 -16.09
CA ALA A 14 -34.37 10.33 -15.80
C ALA A 14 -33.82 9.08 -15.14
N VAL A 15 -34.44 8.66 -14.03
CA VAL A 15 -33.95 7.56 -13.20
C VAL A 15 -35.05 6.53 -13.00
N GLN A 16 -34.68 5.26 -13.08
CA GLN A 16 -35.50 4.11 -12.74
C GLN A 16 -34.73 3.22 -11.77
N VAL A 17 -35.26 2.98 -10.58
CA VAL A 17 -34.75 1.94 -9.67
C VAL A 17 -35.17 0.59 -10.22
N VAL A 18 -34.21 -0.33 -10.33
CA VAL A 18 -34.37 -1.67 -10.91
C VAL A 18 -34.49 -2.73 -9.81
N ASP A 19 -33.72 -2.61 -8.72
CA ASP A 19 -33.87 -3.47 -7.54
C ASP A 19 -33.36 -2.78 -6.26
N VAL A 20 -33.87 -3.22 -5.10
CA VAL A 20 -33.43 -2.79 -3.77
C VAL A 20 -33.34 -4.00 -2.86
N GLN A 21 -32.13 -4.55 -2.74
CA GLN A 21 -31.81 -5.72 -1.95
C GLN A 21 -31.19 -5.32 -0.60
N HIS A 22 -31.27 -6.21 0.37
CA HIS A 22 -30.58 -6.13 1.65
C HIS A 22 -30.13 -7.53 2.03
N HIS A 23 -28.86 -7.62 2.34
CA HIS A 23 -28.12 -8.86 2.51
C HIS A 23 -27.46 -8.88 3.89
N MET A 24 -27.33 -10.09 4.42
CA MET A 24 -26.61 -10.37 5.65
C MET A 24 -25.78 -11.61 5.35
N LEU A 25 -24.50 -11.40 5.03
CA LEU A 25 -23.55 -12.46 4.70
C LEU A 25 -22.79 -12.89 5.94
N GLY A 26 -22.64 -14.19 6.15
CA GLY A 26 -21.85 -14.77 7.24
C GLY A 26 -20.38 -14.95 6.88
N HIS A 27 -19.53 -15.03 7.90
CA HIS A 27 -18.10 -15.36 7.72
C HIS A 27 -17.92 -16.71 7.00
N GLY A 28 -17.27 -16.69 5.84
CA GLY A 28 -16.99 -17.90 5.04
C GLY A 28 -18.17 -18.44 4.24
N GLU A 29 -19.22 -17.67 4.01
CA GLU A 29 -20.13 -17.92 2.88
C GLU A 29 -19.40 -17.62 1.55
N ASP A 30 -19.72 -18.37 0.48
CA ASP A 30 -19.01 -18.25 -0.80
C ASP A 30 -19.10 -16.82 -1.35
N SER A 31 -17.93 -16.26 -1.70
CA SER A 31 -17.81 -14.88 -2.17
C SER A 31 -18.65 -14.64 -3.42
N MET A 32 -19.58 -13.68 -3.32
CA MET A 32 -20.60 -13.44 -4.34
C MET A 32 -20.04 -12.61 -5.51
N ILE A 33 -19.31 -13.24 -6.43
CA ILE A 33 -18.81 -12.61 -7.65
C ILE A 33 -19.95 -12.44 -8.68
N HIS A 34 -20.39 -11.20 -8.94
CA HIS A 34 -21.47 -10.88 -9.88
C HIS A 34 -21.16 -9.62 -10.70
N GLU A 35 -21.45 -9.66 -12.01
CA GLU A 35 -21.45 -8.46 -12.86
C GLU A 35 -22.73 -7.65 -12.60
N LEU A 36 -22.61 -6.35 -12.35
CA LEU A 36 -23.75 -5.47 -12.12
C LEU A 36 -24.53 -5.25 -13.44
N PRO A 37 -25.80 -5.68 -13.55
CA PRO A 37 -26.57 -5.56 -14.80
C PRO A 37 -26.94 -4.10 -15.15
N THR A 38 -26.78 -3.20 -14.18
CA THR A 38 -26.99 -1.76 -14.25
C THR A 38 -26.25 -1.10 -13.08
N SER A 39 -26.05 0.22 -13.09
CA SER A 39 -25.37 0.95 -12.02
C SER A 39 -25.94 0.60 -10.63
N GLY A 40 -25.06 0.53 -9.63
CA GLY A 40 -25.39 0.05 -8.29
C GLY A 40 -24.82 0.93 -7.18
N LEU A 41 -25.55 1.03 -6.07
CA LEU A 41 -25.05 1.54 -4.79
C LEU A 41 -25.02 0.42 -3.77
N ILE A 42 -23.88 0.25 -3.10
CA ILE A 42 -23.72 -0.61 -1.92
C ILE A 42 -23.64 0.28 -0.70
N TYR A 43 -24.39 -0.03 0.35
CA TYR A 43 -24.33 0.69 1.63
C TYR A 43 -24.18 -0.29 2.79
N THR A 44 -23.06 -0.27 3.50
CA THR A 44 -22.82 -1.15 4.65
C THR A 44 -23.42 -0.58 5.94
N VAL A 45 -24.00 -1.47 6.74
CA VAL A 45 -24.74 -1.12 7.98
C VAL A 45 -23.99 -1.59 9.21
N ARG A 46 -23.50 -2.83 9.16
CA ARG A 46 -22.87 -3.51 10.30
C ARG A 46 -21.90 -4.57 9.80
N GLY A 47 -20.80 -4.75 10.54
CA GLY A 47 -19.76 -5.71 10.19
C GLY A 47 -18.56 -5.03 9.55
N GLY A 48 -17.66 -5.86 9.03
CA GLY A 48 -16.49 -5.44 8.27
C GLY A 48 -16.11 -6.47 7.22
N GLY A 49 -15.55 -6.00 6.11
CA GLY A 49 -15.26 -6.82 4.94
C GLY A 49 -14.32 -6.15 3.93
N LEU A 50 -14.04 -6.86 2.85
CA LEU A 50 -13.43 -6.32 1.64
C LEU A 50 -14.49 -6.36 0.54
N ILE A 51 -14.85 -5.19 0.01
CA ILE A 51 -15.69 -5.07 -1.17
C ILE A 51 -14.75 -4.77 -2.34
N TYR A 52 -14.81 -5.59 -3.37
CA TYR A 52 -14.14 -5.34 -4.63
C TYR A 52 -15.18 -4.87 -5.64
N MET A 53 -14.92 -3.74 -6.28
CA MET A 53 -15.71 -3.25 -7.41
C MET A 53 -14.75 -3.02 -8.57
N ASP A 54 -14.82 -3.89 -9.56
CA ASP A 54 -13.85 -4.11 -10.64
C ASP A 54 -12.44 -4.46 -10.14
N TYR A 55 -11.59 -3.45 -9.96
CA TYR A 55 -10.20 -3.57 -9.49
C TYR A 55 -9.93 -2.72 -8.25
N ASN A 56 -10.90 -1.92 -7.80
CA ASN A 56 -10.79 -1.13 -6.58
C ASN A 56 -11.22 -1.99 -5.40
N GLN A 57 -10.37 -2.05 -4.36
CA GLN A 57 -10.57 -2.80 -3.13
C GLN A 57 -10.90 -1.85 -1.99
N TYR A 58 -12.11 -1.92 -1.47
CA TYR A 58 -12.59 -1.10 -0.37
C TYR A 58 -12.60 -1.92 0.92
N ARG A 59 -11.75 -1.54 1.88
CA ARG A 59 -11.82 -2.10 3.24
C ARG A 59 -12.94 -1.43 4.01
N THR A 60 -14.11 -2.05 3.96
CA THR A 60 -15.33 -1.50 4.58
C THR A 60 -15.44 -1.88 6.04
N ASP A 61 -15.85 -0.91 6.85
CA ASP A 61 -16.45 -1.06 8.17
C ASP A 61 -17.94 -0.68 8.07
N ARG A 62 -18.51 -0.07 9.12
CA ARG A 62 -19.93 0.35 9.13
C ARG A 62 -20.08 1.71 8.46
N TYR A 63 -21.14 1.86 7.67
CA TYR A 63 -21.46 3.10 6.98
C TYR A 63 -20.41 3.48 5.93
N HIS A 64 -20.15 2.56 5.01
CA HIS A 64 -19.44 2.81 3.77
C HIS A 64 -20.45 2.75 2.62
N LEU A 65 -20.47 3.78 1.77
CA LEU A 65 -21.21 3.79 0.52
C LEU A 65 -20.23 3.61 -0.65
N ILE A 66 -20.49 2.67 -1.55
CA ILE A 66 -19.71 2.44 -2.77
C ILE A 66 -20.66 2.43 -3.96
N HIS A 67 -20.36 3.20 -4.99
CA HIS A 67 -21.06 3.20 -6.28
C HIS A 67 -20.30 2.36 -7.31
N GLY A 68 -21.01 1.54 -8.08
CA GLY A 68 -20.47 0.79 -9.23
C GLY A 68 -21.22 1.15 -10.52
N GLY A 69 -20.48 1.21 -11.64
CA GLY A 69 -21.06 1.42 -12.96
C GLY A 69 -21.83 0.20 -13.45
N LYS A 70 -22.48 0.32 -14.62
CA LYS A 70 -23.06 -0.85 -15.29
C LYS A 70 -21.91 -1.73 -15.83
N GLY A 71 -22.02 -3.04 -15.63
CA GLY A 71 -20.99 -4.00 -16.02
C GLY A 71 -19.81 -4.09 -15.04
N SER A 72 -19.82 -3.33 -13.94
CA SER A 72 -18.81 -3.48 -12.88
C SER A 72 -18.91 -4.85 -12.22
N PHE A 73 -17.76 -5.48 -11.95
CA PHE A 73 -17.68 -6.75 -11.22
C PHE A 73 -17.65 -6.50 -9.72
N LEU A 74 -18.70 -6.95 -9.02
CA LEU A 74 -18.78 -6.94 -7.57
C LEU A 74 -18.30 -8.28 -6.99
N GLN A 75 -17.40 -8.24 -6.00
CA GLN A 75 -17.06 -9.35 -5.12
C GLN A 75 -17.05 -8.85 -3.67
N ILE A 76 -17.47 -9.67 -2.70
CA ILE A 76 -17.55 -9.28 -1.28
C ILE A 76 -17.01 -10.41 -0.40
N ASP A 77 -15.93 -10.12 0.32
CA ASP A 77 -15.29 -11.04 1.26
C ASP A 77 -15.53 -10.56 2.70
N VAL A 78 -16.25 -11.37 3.49
CA VAL A 78 -16.63 -11.02 4.88
C VAL A 78 -15.45 -11.27 5.83
N LEU A 79 -14.93 -10.21 6.46
CA LEU A 79 -13.80 -10.31 7.39
C LEU A 79 -14.21 -10.51 8.84
N GLU A 80 -15.34 -9.92 9.27
CA GLU A 80 -15.92 -10.10 10.62
C GLU A 80 -16.87 -11.31 10.68
N GLU A 81 -17.61 -11.50 11.79
CA GLU A 81 -18.60 -12.59 11.95
C GLU A 81 -19.72 -12.54 10.89
N GLN A 82 -20.12 -11.33 10.50
CA GLN A 82 -21.17 -11.05 9.52
C GLN A 82 -20.96 -9.68 8.85
N LEU A 83 -21.44 -9.50 7.63
CA LEU A 83 -21.55 -8.20 6.95
C LEU A 83 -23.00 -7.96 6.51
N GLU A 84 -23.57 -6.86 6.98
CA GLU A 84 -24.93 -6.40 6.64
C GLU A 84 -24.84 -5.20 5.68
N TYR A 85 -25.47 -5.30 4.51
CA TYR A 85 -25.46 -4.23 3.51
C TYR A 85 -26.75 -4.15 2.69
N TYR A 86 -26.98 -3.00 2.07
CA TYR A 86 -27.98 -2.78 1.04
C TYR A 86 -27.31 -2.74 -0.35
N LEU A 87 -27.97 -3.29 -1.37
CA LEU A 87 -27.61 -3.14 -2.78
C LEU A 87 -28.80 -2.52 -3.54
N ILE A 88 -28.61 -1.33 -4.09
CA ILE A 88 -29.63 -0.59 -4.86
C ILE A 88 -29.17 -0.56 -6.32
N LEU A 89 -29.88 -1.24 -7.20
CA LEU A 89 -29.63 -1.25 -8.64
C LEU A 89 -30.54 -0.23 -9.33
N TYR A 90 -30.00 0.58 -10.22
CA TYR A 90 -30.75 1.62 -10.92
C TYR A 90 -30.22 1.89 -12.34
N GLN A 91 -31.09 2.41 -13.20
CA GLN A 91 -30.78 2.94 -14.52
C GLN A 91 -30.95 4.46 -14.50
N ALA A 92 -29.99 5.19 -15.06
CA ALA A 92 -30.08 6.63 -15.24
C ALA A 92 -29.80 7.02 -16.70
N HIS A 93 -30.64 7.87 -17.26
CA HIS A 93 -30.59 8.30 -18.66
C HIS A 93 -30.72 9.82 -18.74
N ILE A 94 -29.76 10.45 -19.42
CA ILE A 94 -29.65 11.90 -19.55
C ILE A 94 -30.68 12.41 -20.57
N LEU A 95 -31.62 13.27 -20.15
CA LEU A 95 -32.71 13.79 -20.99
C LEU A 95 -32.34 15.12 -21.69
N LEU A 96 -31.20 15.19 -22.35
CA LEU A 96 -30.72 16.43 -22.97
C LEU A 96 -31.21 16.64 -24.41
N SER A 97 -31.50 17.90 -24.75
CA SER A 97 -31.57 18.32 -26.15
C SER A 97 -30.17 18.34 -26.76
N ALA A 98 -30.04 18.12 -28.07
CA ALA A 98 -28.75 17.97 -28.75
C ALA A 98 -27.75 19.12 -28.47
N GLY A 99 -28.23 20.38 -28.39
CA GLY A 99 -27.40 21.56 -28.10
C GLY A 99 -27.01 21.74 -26.62
N THR A 100 -27.62 20.99 -25.70
CA THR A 100 -27.17 20.93 -24.29
C THR A 100 -26.35 19.67 -24.05
N ALA A 101 -26.67 18.56 -24.72
CA ALA A 101 -25.83 17.36 -24.77
C ALA A 101 -24.41 17.69 -25.25
N ALA A 102 -24.26 18.39 -26.37
CA ALA A 102 -22.94 18.78 -26.89
C ALA A 102 -22.15 19.74 -25.97
N ARG A 103 -22.79 20.38 -24.97
CA ARG A 103 -22.11 21.23 -23.98
C ARG A 103 -21.70 20.47 -22.72
N LEU A 104 -22.53 19.51 -22.28
CA LEU A 104 -22.27 18.72 -21.06
C LEU A 104 -21.52 17.41 -21.34
N LEU A 105 -21.52 16.94 -22.59
CA LEU A 105 -20.93 15.69 -23.08
C LEU A 105 -20.18 15.92 -24.42
N PRO A 106 -19.03 16.64 -24.45
CA PRO A 106 -18.29 16.88 -25.70
C PRO A 106 -17.80 15.58 -26.36
N ASP A 107 -17.46 14.58 -25.55
CA ASP A 107 -16.72 13.38 -25.95
C ASP A 107 -17.59 12.09 -25.95
N GLY A 108 -18.88 12.21 -25.61
CA GLY A 108 -19.86 11.11 -25.68
C GLY A 108 -19.78 10.06 -24.55
N SER A 109 -19.00 10.30 -23.50
CA SER A 109 -18.79 9.39 -22.37
C SER A 109 -20.03 9.18 -21.47
N GLN A 110 -20.16 7.98 -20.88
CA GLN A 110 -21.25 7.59 -19.96
C GLN A 110 -21.03 8.14 -18.55
N LEU A 111 -21.07 9.46 -18.39
CA LEU A 111 -20.68 10.17 -17.16
C LEU A 111 -21.52 9.90 -15.90
N LEU A 112 -22.61 9.12 -15.98
CA LEU A 112 -23.38 8.65 -14.81
C LEU A 112 -22.94 7.26 -14.30
N GLU A 113 -21.91 6.67 -14.90
CA GLU A 113 -21.35 5.37 -14.52
C GLU A 113 -19.98 5.49 -13.82
N ILE A 114 -19.62 6.71 -13.40
CA ILE A 114 -18.38 7.00 -12.64
C ILE A 114 -18.42 6.25 -11.30
N GLN A 115 -17.42 5.41 -11.05
CA GLN A 115 -17.22 4.72 -9.78
C GLN A 115 -16.67 5.68 -8.72
N TYR A 116 -17.24 5.65 -7.51
CA TYR A 116 -16.81 6.43 -6.36
C TYR A 116 -17.26 5.75 -5.06
N ASP A 117 -16.67 6.12 -3.93
CA ASP A 117 -17.11 5.72 -2.61
C ASP A 117 -17.06 6.91 -1.64
N LEU A 118 -17.72 6.76 -0.48
CA LEU A 118 -17.63 7.72 0.63
C LEU A 118 -18.01 7.06 1.96
N LYS A 119 -17.42 7.54 3.06
CA LYS A 119 -17.93 7.31 4.41
C LYS A 119 -18.83 8.49 4.79
N PRO A 120 -20.15 8.32 4.99
CA PRO A 120 -21.05 9.46 5.12
C PRO A 120 -20.79 10.26 6.40
N ILE A 121 -20.85 11.58 6.28
CA ILE A 121 -20.76 12.52 7.41
C ILE A 121 -22.01 12.37 8.32
N HIS A 122 -23.15 12.01 7.71
CA HIS A 122 -24.44 11.83 8.40
C HIS A 122 -25.05 10.44 8.14
N PRO A 123 -24.42 9.36 8.63
CA PRO A 123 -24.73 7.99 8.20
C PRO A 123 -26.14 7.53 8.62
N VAL A 124 -26.64 7.98 9.77
CA VAL A 124 -28.00 7.66 10.24
C VAL A 124 -29.07 8.19 9.27
N MET A 125 -28.91 9.42 8.78
CA MET A 125 -29.89 10.04 7.88
C MET A 125 -29.90 9.37 6.49
N LEU A 126 -28.72 8.99 5.98
CA LEU A 126 -28.62 8.22 4.74
C LEU A 126 -29.21 6.81 4.90
N GLN A 127 -28.90 6.13 6.02
CA GLN A 127 -29.45 4.81 6.36
C GLN A 127 -30.98 4.84 6.49
N ASP A 128 -31.56 5.87 7.11
CA ASP A 128 -33.01 6.02 7.24
C ASP A 128 -33.68 6.15 5.86
N LYS A 129 -33.11 6.95 4.95
CA LYS A 129 -33.60 7.09 3.56
C LYS A 129 -33.49 5.76 2.79
N ILE A 130 -32.37 5.04 2.91
CA ILE A 130 -32.17 3.72 2.27
C ILE A 130 -33.12 2.66 2.84
N SER A 131 -33.36 2.68 4.15
CA SER A 131 -34.31 1.77 4.81
C SER A 131 -35.74 2.03 4.35
N GLN A 132 -36.14 3.30 4.23
CA GLN A 132 -37.42 3.71 3.65
C GLN A 132 -37.55 3.32 2.17
N LEU A 133 -36.47 3.44 1.39
CA LEU A 133 -36.44 3.03 -0.02
C LEU A 133 -36.74 1.53 -0.17
N ARG A 134 -36.07 0.67 0.62
CA ARG A 134 -36.35 -0.77 0.65
C ARG A 134 -37.77 -1.08 1.13
N GLN A 135 -38.23 -0.41 2.19
CA GLN A 135 -39.59 -0.62 2.69
C GLN A 135 -40.62 -0.31 1.59
N MET A 136 -40.44 0.77 0.84
CA MET A 136 -41.29 1.11 -0.29
C MET A 136 -41.14 0.12 -1.46
N TRP A 137 -39.93 -0.33 -1.78
CA TRP A 137 -39.67 -1.35 -2.81
C TRP A 137 -40.41 -2.66 -2.54
N THR A 138 -40.47 -3.08 -1.28
CA THR A 138 -41.17 -4.31 -0.85
C THR A 138 -42.69 -4.14 -0.65
N SER A 139 -43.23 -2.92 -0.70
CA SER A 139 -44.62 -2.59 -0.36
C SER A 139 -45.45 -2.17 -1.58
N PRO A 140 -46.16 -3.10 -2.26
CA PRO A 140 -46.91 -2.78 -3.47
C PRO A 140 -48.08 -1.82 -3.20
N HIS A 141 -48.06 -0.66 -3.87
CA HIS A 141 -49.10 0.37 -3.77
C HIS A 141 -49.22 1.17 -5.07
N ARG A 142 -50.35 1.86 -5.30
CA ARG A 142 -50.64 2.61 -6.55
C ARG A 142 -49.59 3.66 -6.93
N LEU A 143 -48.86 4.20 -5.95
CA LEU A 143 -47.84 5.24 -6.14
C LEU A 143 -46.40 4.72 -5.92
N GLN A 144 -46.21 3.40 -5.79
CA GLN A 144 -44.94 2.80 -5.37
C GLN A 144 -43.76 3.26 -6.24
N GLU A 145 -43.83 3.14 -7.57
CA GLU A 145 -42.74 3.56 -8.48
C GLU A 145 -42.36 5.03 -8.30
N MET A 146 -43.37 5.91 -8.15
CA MET A 146 -43.16 7.35 -7.92
C MET A 146 -42.52 7.62 -6.55
N GLN A 147 -42.93 6.88 -5.52
CA GLN A 147 -42.38 7.01 -4.16
C GLN A 147 -40.95 6.45 -4.07
N VAL A 148 -40.69 5.28 -4.66
CA VAL A 148 -39.34 4.69 -4.80
C VAL A 148 -38.41 5.67 -5.51
N ARG A 149 -38.82 6.20 -6.68
CA ARG A 149 -38.03 7.19 -7.42
C ARG A 149 -37.79 8.47 -6.61
N SER A 150 -38.79 8.96 -5.87
CA SER A 150 -38.64 10.15 -5.02
C SER A 150 -37.66 9.92 -3.87
N ILE A 151 -37.73 8.78 -3.18
CA ILE A 151 -36.82 8.45 -2.08
C ILE A 151 -35.40 8.19 -2.63
N PHE A 152 -35.26 7.52 -3.77
CA PHE A 152 -33.95 7.34 -4.43
C PHE A 152 -33.31 8.68 -4.80
N LEU A 153 -34.06 9.63 -5.34
CA LEU A 153 -33.53 10.97 -5.60
C LEU A 153 -33.13 11.69 -4.31
N GLN A 154 -33.79 11.46 -3.18
CA GLN A 154 -33.36 11.98 -1.87
C GLN A 154 -32.11 11.29 -1.33
N VAL A 155 -31.88 10.02 -1.64
CA VAL A 155 -30.62 9.32 -1.36
C VAL A 155 -29.50 9.91 -2.23
N MET A 156 -29.74 10.15 -3.52
CA MET A 156 -28.75 10.75 -4.41
C MET A 156 -28.41 12.20 -4.07
N MET A 157 -29.38 13.04 -3.69
CA MET A 157 -29.10 14.41 -3.23
C MET A 157 -28.19 14.41 -2.01
N GLU A 158 -28.47 13.57 -1.00
CA GLU A 158 -27.63 13.41 0.19
C GLU A 158 -26.19 13.00 -0.15
N ILE A 159 -26.03 12.06 -1.09
CA ILE A 159 -24.73 11.59 -1.59
C ILE A 159 -23.97 12.73 -2.27
N LEU A 160 -24.63 13.47 -3.17
CA LEU A 160 -24.03 14.55 -3.94
C LEU A 160 -23.67 15.77 -3.07
N GLU A 161 -24.51 16.13 -2.10
CA GLU A 161 -24.23 17.18 -1.12
C GLU A 161 -23.00 16.84 -0.28
N GLN A 162 -22.88 15.59 0.18
CA GLN A 162 -21.71 15.15 0.96
C GLN A 162 -20.44 15.13 0.10
N LEU A 163 -20.48 14.58 -1.13
CA LEU A 163 -19.36 14.62 -2.07
C LEU A 163 -18.90 16.05 -2.37
N GLN A 164 -19.82 16.98 -2.59
CA GLN A 164 -19.49 18.39 -2.81
C GLN A 164 -18.89 19.03 -1.54
N SER A 165 -19.40 18.69 -0.35
CA SER A 165 -18.84 19.19 0.91
C SER A 165 -17.41 18.69 1.16
N SER A 166 -17.08 17.48 0.72
CA SER A 166 -15.73 16.91 0.80
C SER A 166 -14.74 17.58 -0.16
N GLU A 167 -15.18 18.02 -1.36
CA GLU A 167 -14.34 18.86 -2.25
C GLU A 167 -14.18 20.31 -1.74
N VAL A 168 -15.06 20.79 -0.85
CA VAL A 168 -15.02 22.16 -0.27
C VAL A 168 -14.11 22.26 0.96
N SER A 169 -13.78 21.14 1.62
CA SER A 169 -12.53 21.05 2.37
C SER A 169 -11.36 21.14 1.39
N SER A 170 -10.63 22.27 1.42
CA SER A 170 -9.62 22.62 0.41
C SER A 170 -8.35 21.77 0.49
N GLU A 171 -8.43 20.54 -0.01
CA GLU A 171 -7.28 19.75 -0.45
C GLU A 171 -6.99 19.99 -1.94
N PRO A 172 -5.74 19.80 -2.39
CA PRO A 172 -5.38 19.96 -3.80
C PRO A 172 -6.12 18.94 -4.70
N PRO A 173 -6.23 19.20 -6.02
CA PRO A 173 -6.94 18.32 -6.94
C PRO A 173 -6.42 16.88 -6.87
N ASP A 174 -7.30 15.90 -6.68
CA ASP A 174 -6.89 14.49 -6.64
C ASP A 174 -6.35 14.05 -8.01
N LEU A 175 -5.02 14.04 -8.13
CA LEU A 175 -4.29 13.62 -9.32
C LEU A 175 -4.42 12.12 -9.59
N VAL A 176 -4.73 11.30 -8.57
CA VAL A 176 -4.99 9.86 -8.73
C VAL A 176 -6.30 9.66 -9.45
N ALA A 177 -7.41 10.24 -8.95
CA ALA A 177 -8.71 10.15 -9.62
C ALA A 177 -8.68 10.73 -11.05
N GLN A 178 -7.92 11.82 -11.28
CA GLN A 178 -7.77 12.38 -12.63
C GLN A 178 -7.01 11.45 -13.58
N ALA A 179 -5.92 10.84 -13.13
CA ALA A 179 -5.19 9.83 -13.89
C ALA A 179 -6.01 8.56 -14.15
N MET A 180 -6.76 8.08 -13.14
CA MET A 180 -7.68 6.95 -13.29
C MET A 180 -8.71 7.26 -14.39
N SER A 181 -9.35 8.44 -14.33
CA SER A 181 -10.32 8.90 -15.33
C SER A 181 -9.70 8.97 -16.72
N TYR A 182 -8.49 9.53 -16.85
CA TYR A 182 -7.79 9.61 -18.13
C TYR A 182 -7.46 8.21 -18.69
N ILE A 183 -6.97 7.30 -17.85
CA ILE A 183 -6.70 5.91 -18.21
C ILE A 183 -7.98 5.20 -18.66
N GLN A 184 -9.08 5.33 -17.92
CA GLN A 184 -10.37 4.71 -18.25
C GLN A 184 -10.91 5.13 -19.63
N GLU A 185 -10.68 6.39 -20.01
CA GLU A 185 -11.10 6.95 -21.31
C GLU A 185 -10.12 6.61 -22.45
N HIS A 186 -8.80 6.61 -22.18
CA HIS A 186 -7.76 6.53 -23.19
C HIS A 186 -6.97 5.20 -23.21
N TYR A 187 -7.36 4.18 -22.44
CA TYR A 187 -6.61 2.92 -22.26
C TYR A 187 -6.17 2.24 -23.56
N HIS A 188 -6.91 2.41 -24.65
CA HIS A 188 -6.63 1.84 -25.97
C HIS A 188 -5.44 2.51 -26.68
N LEU A 189 -5.00 3.68 -26.24
CA LEU A 189 -3.84 4.41 -26.76
C LEU A 189 -2.54 4.05 -26.03
N PRO A 190 -1.35 4.29 -26.62
CA PRO A 190 -0.08 4.17 -25.91
C PRO A 190 0.05 5.21 -24.79
N ILE A 191 -0.26 4.81 -23.55
CA ILE A 191 -0.06 5.63 -22.35
C ILE A 191 1.23 5.18 -21.65
N THR A 192 2.17 6.10 -21.47
CA THR A 192 3.28 5.97 -20.52
C THR A 192 3.03 6.81 -19.27
N ILE A 193 3.71 6.48 -18.17
CA ILE A 193 3.64 7.30 -16.94
C ILE A 193 4.08 8.75 -17.19
N ASP A 194 5.03 8.98 -18.10
CA ASP A 194 5.48 10.31 -18.51
C ASP A 194 4.39 11.09 -19.25
N SER A 195 3.72 10.44 -20.22
CA SER A 195 2.62 11.07 -20.95
C SER A 195 1.41 11.39 -20.06
N LEU A 196 1.16 10.53 -19.06
CA LEU A 196 0.06 10.68 -18.11
C LEU A 196 0.34 11.81 -17.11
N ALA A 197 1.55 11.85 -16.56
CA ALA A 197 1.94 12.88 -15.59
C ALA A 197 2.04 14.27 -16.25
N ALA A 198 2.62 14.35 -17.46
CA ALA A 198 2.65 15.58 -18.25
C ALA A 198 1.23 16.08 -18.61
N LYS A 199 0.26 15.18 -18.81
CA LYS A 199 -1.15 15.52 -19.05
C LYS A 199 -1.87 16.07 -17.80
N LEU A 200 -1.33 15.79 -16.62
CA LEU A 200 -1.86 16.18 -15.31
C LEU A 200 -0.97 17.23 -14.61
N GLU A 201 -0.04 17.84 -15.36
CA GLU A 201 0.86 18.89 -14.89
C GLU A 201 1.65 18.52 -13.61
N CYS A 202 1.99 17.23 -13.45
CA CYS A 202 2.77 16.70 -12.33
C CYS A 202 3.93 15.81 -12.81
N SER A 203 4.84 15.42 -11.92
CA SER A 203 5.94 14.52 -12.29
C SER A 203 5.49 13.04 -12.35
N PRO A 204 6.15 12.20 -13.17
CA PRO A 204 5.88 10.76 -13.23
C PRO A 204 6.09 10.07 -11.88
N ARG A 205 7.03 10.60 -11.07
CA ARG A 205 7.35 10.07 -9.75
C ARG A 205 6.34 10.52 -8.69
N HIS A 206 5.84 11.75 -8.77
CA HIS A 206 4.73 12.23 -7.96
C HIS A 206 3.51 11.35 -8.16
N LEU A 207 3.09 11.18 -9.42
CA LEU A 207 1.93 10.37 -9.77
C LEU A 207 2.12 8.90 -9.36
N GLY A 208 3.31 8.35 -9.59
CA GLY A 208 3.68 7.00 -9.16
C GLY A 208 3.81 6.81 -7.64
N ARG A 209 3.93 7.89 -6.84
CA ARG A 209 3.87 7.88 -5.38
C ARG A 209 2.43 8.02 -4.91
N LEU A 210 1.65 8.95 -5.47
CA LEU A 210 0.24 9.12 -5.15
C LEU A 210 -0.57 7.83 -5.40
N PHE A 211 -0.39 7.16 -6.55
CA PHE A 211 -1.04 5.87 -6.82
C PHE A 211 -0.71 4.79 -5.77
N ARG A 212 0.55 4.73 -5.33
CA ARG A 212 0.99 3.77 -4.30
C ARG A 212 0.51 4.11 -2.89
N ASN A 213 0.36 5.40 -2.59
CA ASN A 213 -0.11 5.89 -1.30
C ASN A 213 -1.64 5.96 -1.20
N SER A 214 -2.34 5.93 -2.34
CA SER A 214 -3.80 5.79 -2.41
C SER A 214 -4.25 4.39 -2.01
N GLU A 215 -5.54 4.21 -1.71
CA GLU A 215 -6.13 2.90 -1.37
C GLU A 215 -5.96 1.84 -2.47
N ILE A 216 -5.61 2.24 -3.69
CA ILE A 216 -5.31 1.34 -4.83
C ILE A 216 -4.01 0.54 -4.59
N GLY A 217 -3.00 1.14 -3.94
CA GLY A 217 -1.73 0.48 -3.60
C GLY A 217 -0.86 0.03 -4.79
N GLN A 218 -1.11 0.50 -6.01
CA GLN A 218 -0.44 0.04 -7.24
C GLN A 218 0.36 1.16 -7.93
N SER A 219 1.02 0.85 -9.06
CA SER A 219 1.57 1.90 -9.96
C SER A 219 0.56 2.28 -11.05
N PRO A 220 0.65 3.49 -11.66
CA PRO A 220 -0.21 3.89 -12.78
C PRO A 220 -0.12 2.92 -13.99
N SER A 221 1.06 2.33 -14.20
CA SER A 221 1.28 1.35 -15.27
C SER A 221 0.65 0.00 -14.97
N ASP A 222 0.69 -0.46 -13.72
CA ASP A 222 0.02 -1.71 -13.32
C ASP A 222 -1.50 -1.55 -13.40
N TYR A 223 -2.02 -0.42 -12.94
CA TYR A 223 -3.43 -0.04 -13.06
C TYR A 223 -3.90 -0.05 -14.52
N LEU A 224 -3.15 0.60 -15.43
CA LEU A 224 -3.43 0.57 -16.88
C LEU A 224 -3.46 -0.86 -17.44
N VAL A 225 -2.49 -1.70 -17.06
CA VAL A 225 -2.44 -3.11 -17.49
C VAL A 225 -3.65 -3.88 -16.98
N GLN A 226 -4.01 -3.74 -15.70
CA GLN A 226 -5.18 -4.39 -15.11
C GLN A 226 -6.48 -3.93 -15.81
N PHE A 227 -6.65 -2.63 -16.03
CA PHE A 227 -7.82 -2.08 -16.73
C PHE A 227 -7.96 -2.66 -18.15
N ARG A 228 -6.87 -2.69 -18.92
CA ARG A 228 -6.81 -3.30 -20.26
C ARG A 228 -7.15 -4.79 -20.23
N MET A 229 -6.66 -5.55 -19.24
CA MET A 229 -7.01 -6.96 -19.09
C MET A 229 -8.49 -7.14 -18.73
N SER A 230 -9.08 -6.23 -17.94
CA SER A 230 -10.52 -6.26 -17.64
C SER A 230 -11.36 -6.07 -18.92
N LYS A 231 -11.06 -5.03 -19.71
CA LYS A 231 -11.71 -4.80 -21.02
C LYS A 231 -11.48 -5.93 -22.01
N ALA A 232 -10.33 -6.63 -21.93
CA ALA A 232 -10.09 -7.84 -22.71
C ALA A 232 -11.03 -9.00 -22.33
N ARG A 233 -11.30 -9.22 -21.04
CA ARG A 233 -12.26 -10.25 -20.58
C ARG A 233 -13.66 -9.97 -21.14
N GLU A 234 -14.10 -8.73 -21.02
CA GLU A 234 -15.39 -8.25 -21.55
C GLU A 234 -15.53 -8.54 -23.05
N LEU A 235 -14.57 -8.06 -23.87
CA LEU A 235 -14.58 -8.29 -25.32
C LEU A 235 -14.48 -9.79 -25.71
N LEU A 236 -13.75 -10.60 -24.95
CA LEU A 236 -13.61 -12.04 -25.22
C LEU A 236 -14.91 -12.82 -24.97
N VAL A 237 -15.76 -12.36 -24.05
CA VAL A 237 -17.03 -13.00 -23.67
C VAL A 237 -18.21 -12.44 -24.48
N GLN A 238 -18.26 -11.13 -24.68
CA GLN A 238 -19.38 -10.45 -25.35
C GLN A 238 -19.29 -10.48 -26.89
N THR A 239 -18.14 -10.83 -27.47
CA THR A 239 -17.92 -10.76 -28.93
C THR A 239 -17.13 -11.93 -29.50
N ASP A 240 -17.39 -12.24 -30.77
CA ASP A 240 -16.64 -13.21 -31.58
C ASP A 240 -15.36 -12.63 -32.23
N LEU A 241 -14.92 -11.43 -31.84
CA LEU A 241 -13.75 -10.75 -32.41
C LEU A 241 -12.50 -11.65 -32.41
N ALA A 242 -11.67 -11.57 -33.45
CA ALA A 242 -10.42 -12.32 -33.46
C ALA A 242 -9.47 -11.76 -32.37
N LEU A 243 -8.57 -12.60 -31.84
CA LEU A 243 -7.64 -12.17 -30.77
C LEU A 243 -6.77 -10.97 -31.18
N LYS A 244 -6.51 -10.81 -32.48
CA LYS A 244 -5.79 -9.65 -33.01
C LYS A 244 -6.60 -8.36 -32.80
N ASP A 245 -7.88 -8.40 -33.11
CA ASP A 245 -8.78 -7.25 -33.02
C ASP A 245 -8.98 -6.89 -31.54
N VAL A 246 -9.24 -7.88 -30.68
CA VAL A 246 -9.30 -7.72 -29.22
C VAL A 246 -8.02 -7.06 -28.69
N ALA A 247 -6.83 -7.56 -29.05
CA ALA A 247 -5.56 -6.99 -28.63
C ALA A 247 -5.41 -5.53 -29.06
N SER A 248 -5.74 -5.20 -30.31
CA SER A 248 -5.66 -3.83 -30.82
C SER A 248 -6.64 -2.88 -30.12
N SER A 249 -7.87 -3.32 -29.83
CA SER A 249 -8.89 -2.53 -29.13
C SER A 249 -8.53 -2.17 -27.69
N ILE A 250 -7.60 -2.89 -27.06
CA ILE A 250 -7.11 -2.62 -25.70
C ILE A 250 -5.66 -2.07 -25.67
N GLY A 251 -5.13 -1.63 -26.82
CA GLY A 251 -3.81 -0.99 -26.91
C GLY A 251 -2.61 -1.94 -26.87
N TYR A 252 -2.74 -3.15 -27.44
CA TYR A 252 -1.64 -4.10 -27.67
C TYR A 252 -1.45 -4.37 -29.18
N GLU A 253 -0.27 -4.05 -29.72
CA GLU A 253 0.08 -4.32 -31.12
C GLU A 253 0.42 -5.80 -31.38
N ASP A 254 1.07 -6.47 -30.43
CA ASP A 254 1.46 -7.87 -30.52
C ASP A 254 0.49 -8.80 -29.76
N VAL A 255 -0.18 -9.67 -30.51
CA VAL A 255 -1.12 -10.69 -30.01
C VAL A 255 -0.44 -11.72 -29.09
N TYR A 256 0.85 -12.02 -29.30
CA TYR A 256 1.62 -12.90 -28.43
C TYR A 256 2.03 -12.22 -27.12
N HIS A 257 2.32 -10.92 -27.14
CA HIS A 257 2.51 -10.12 -25.93
C HIS A 257 1.20 -10.02 -25.13
N PHE A 258 0.09 -9.65 -25.78
CA PHE A 258 -1.25 -9.66 -25.19
C PHE A 258 -1.58 -11.01 -24.55
N SER A 259 -1.42 -12.12 -25.29
CA SER A 259 -1.78 -13.45 -24.78
C SER A 259 -0.96 -13.89 -23.57
N ARG A 260 0.31 -13.46 -23.47
CA ARG A 260 1.16 -13.68 -22.28
C ARG A 260 0.70 -12.83 -21.09
N MET A 261 0.41 -11.56 -21.31
CA MET A 261 -0.08 -10.66 -20.26
C MET A 261 -1.46 -11.10 -19.76
N PHE A 262 -2.39 -11.42 -20.65
CA PHE A 262 -3.70 -11.95 -20.28
C PHE A 262 -3.58 -13.24 -19.46
N LYS A 263 -2.70 -14.18 -19.84
CA LYS A 263 -2.45 -15.37 -19.01
C LYS A 263 -1.82 -15.05 -17.65
N LYS A 264 -0.94 -14.04 -17.56
CA LYS A 264 -0.32 -13.59 -16.30
C LYS A 264 -1.37 -13.04 -15.32
N TYR A 265 -2.27 -12.18 -15.79
CA TYR A 265 -3.24 -11.47 -14.93
C TYR A 265 -4.59 -12.20 -14.77
N CYS A 266 -4.98 -13.07 -15.71
CA CYS A 266 -6.27 -13.79 -15.68
C CYS A 266 -6.12 -15.32 -15.49
N GLY A 267 -4.90 -15.84 -15.31
CA GLY A 267 -4.59 -17.26 -15.11
C GLY A 267 -4.77 -18.17 -16.34
N LEU A 268 -5.67 -17.81 -17.25
CA LEU A 268 -6.03 -18.56 -18.46
C LEU A 268 -5.55 -17.84 -19.72
N SER A 269 -5.28 -18.58 -20.80
CA SER A 269 -5.07 -17.95 -22.12
C SER A 269 -6.38 -17.37 -22.68
N PRO A 270 -6.37 -16.31 -23.51
CA PRO A 270 -7.57 -15.70 -24.08
C PRO A 270 -8.57 -16.69 -24.72
N ILE A 271 -8.07 -17.69 -25.46
CA ILE A 271 -8.92 -18.72 -26.11
C ILE A 271 -9.60 -19.62 -25.09
N HIS A 272 -8.87 -20.10 -24.08
CA HIS A 272 -9.44 -20.91 -23.01
C HIS A 272 -10.47 -20.12 -22.19
N TYR A 273 -10.20 -18.84 -21.92
CA TYR A 273 -11.13 -17.95 -21.24
C TYR A 273 -12.44 -17.83 -22.03
N ARG A 274 -12.38 -17.42 -23.32
CA ARG A 274 -13.56 -17.38 -24.20
C ARG A 274 -14.31 -18.71 -24.24
N ASN A 275 -13.61 -19.82 -24.48
CA ASN A 275 -14.24 -21.15 -24.61
C ASN A 275 -14.93 -21.61 -23.32
N GLN A 276 -14.37 -21.28 -22.15
CA GLN A 276 -14.96 -21.60 -20.85
C GLN A 276 -16.29 -20.86 -20.64
N TYR A 277 -16.36 -19.58 -20.99
CA TYR A 277 -17.59 -18.79 -20.84
C TYR A 277 -18.62 -19.09 -21.94
N LEU A 278 -18.21 -19.45 -23.15
CA LEU A 278 -19.12 -19.96 -24.20
C LEU A 278 -19.70 -21.35 -23.90
N GLN A 279 -19.10 -22.12 -22.99
CA GLN A 279 -19.58 -23.45 -22.57
C GLN A 279 -20.35 -23.44 -21.24
N SER A 280 -20.37 -22.31 -20.52
CA SER A 280 -21.24 -22.12 -19.36
C SER A 280 -22.68 -21.88 -19.80
N PRO A 281 -23.66 -22.71 -19.39
CA PRO A 281 -25.07 -22.49 -19.72
C PRO A 281 -25.68 -21.41 -18.82
N THR A 282 -25.28 -20.15 -19.02
CA THR A 282 -25.97 -18.99 -18.43
C THR A 282 -27.30 -18.76 -19.15
N GLY A 283 -28.39 -19.11 -18.49
CA GLY A 283 -29.73 -19.08 -19.06
C GLY A 283 -30.30 -17.67 -19.24
N LEU A 284 -29.95 -17.01 -20.35
CA LEU A 284 -30.77 -15.96 -20.96
C LEU A 284 -30.83 -16.17 -22.48
N ASN A 285 -31.99 -16.59 -22.98
CA ASN A 285 -32.24 -16.69 -24.41
C ASN A 285 -32.35 -15.29 -25.03
N THR A 286 -31.24 -14.73 -25.51
CA THR A 286 -31.26 -13.57 -26.42
C THR A 286 -31.84 -13.99 -27.76
N THR A 287 -33.15 -13.82 -27.93
CA THR A 287 -33.86 -14.01 -29.20
C THR A 287 -33.55 -12.88 -30.19
N SER A 288 -32.30 -12.83 -30.66
CA SER A 288 -31.80 -11.86 -31.65
C SER A 288 -30.85 -12.53 -32.66
N ALA A 289 -31.26 -13.67 -33.20
CA ALA A 289 -30.58 -14.35 -34.32
C ALA A 289 -31.59 -15.02 -35.29
N MET A 290 -32.55 -14.23 -35.79
CA MET A 290 -33.02 -14.39 -37.17
C MET A 290 -32.44 -13.20 -37.94
N SER A 291 -31.82 -13.34 -39.10
CA SER A 291 -31.72 -14.52 -39.98
C SER A 291 -30.44 -14.46 -40.80
N ASP A 292 -29.84 -15.62 -41.09
CA ASP A 292 -29.30 -15.84 -42.43
C ASP A 292 -29.40 -17.33 -42.80
N ILE A 293 -30.34 -17.61 -43.70
CA ILE A 293 -30.49 -18.91 -44.34
C ILE A 293 -29.47 -18.97 -45.48
N SER A 294 -28.37 -19.70 -45.30
CA SER A 294 -27.55 -20.17 -46.43
C SER A 294 -27.96 -21.60 -46.79
N ILE A 295 -28.52 -21.77 -47.99
CA ILE A 295 -28.92 -23.07 -48.57
C ILE A 295 -27.75 -23.76 -49.32
N VAL A 296 -26.51 -23.28 -49.14
CA VAL A 296 -25.34 -23.80 -49.87
C VAL A 296 -24.27 -24.34 -48.92
N GLU A 297 -23.99 -25.63 -49.06
CA GLU A 297 -22.87 -26.35 -48.43
C GLU A 297 -21.60 -26.22 -49.29
N SER A 298 -20.55 -25.60 -48.75
CA SER A 298 -19.18 -25.60 -49.31
C SER A 298 -18.24 -24.72 -48.46
N LEU A 299 -16.98 -25.04 -48.15
CA LEU A 299 -16.16 -26.26 -48.17
C LEU A 299 -14.87 -25.93 -47.37
N ILE A 300 -14.27 -26.91 -46.68
CA ILE A 300 -13.00 -26.78 -45.92
C ILE A 300 -11.78 -27.07 -46.85
N PRO A 301 -10.50 -27.14 -46.39
CA PRO A 301 -9.61 -26.24 -45.61
C PRO A 301 -8.29 -25.90 -46.39
N ARG A 302 -7.32 -25.19 -45.77
CA ARG A 302 -5.86 -25.55 -45.63
C ARG A 302 -5.01 -24.36 -45.13
N TYR A 303 -4.24 -24.51 -44.04
CA TYR A 303 -2.81 -24.95 -43.94
C TYR A 303 -1.82 -23.85 -44.42
N ILE A 304 -0.78 -23.46 -43.67
CA ILE A 304 0.42 -24.19 -43.20
C ILE A 304 0.85 -23.57 -41.84
N ASP A 305 0.90 -24.28 -40.71
CA ASP A 305 1.90 -25.27 -40.25
C ASP A 305 3.31 -24.72 -39.99
N ASN A 306 3.69 -24.73 -38.71
CA ASN A 306 5.06 -24.93 -38.25
C ASN A 306 4.98 -25.66 -36.89
N GLY A 307 5.05 -26.99 -36.91
CA GLY A 307 5.36 -27.79 -35.72
C GLY A 307 6.77 -27.50 -35.15
N SER A 308 7.28 -28.14 -34.10
CA SER A 308 6.77 -29.15 -33.15
C SER A 308 7.83 -29.29 -32.01
N GLN A 309 7.68 -30.02 -30.90
CA GLN A 309 6.70 -30.99 -30.42
C GLN A 309 6.48 -30.79 -28.91
N ASN A 310 5.43 -31.39 -28.32
CA ASN A 310 5.65 -32.22 -27.12
C ASN A 310 4.56 -33.29 -26.98
N LYS A 311 4.97 -34.55 -26.82
CA LYS A 311 4.09 -35.71 -26.77
C LYS A 311 3.41 -35.83 -25.41
N GLN A 312 2.09 -36.00 -25.42
CA GLN A 312 1.42 -36.76 -24.37
C GLN A 312 1.92 -38.21 -24.39
N VAL A 313 2.25 -38.76 -23.22
CA VAL A 313 2.22 -40.20 -22.99
C VAL A 313 1.09 -40.47 -22.00
N SER A 314 0.17 -41.34 -22.43
CA SER A 314 -0.98 -41.81 -21.65
C SER A 314 -0.55 -42.79 -20.55
N GLY A 315 -1.22 -42.76 -19.40
CA GLY A 315 -1.13 -43.83 -18.40
C GLY A 315 -1.68 -43.46 -17.03
N GLY A 316 -2.94 -43.85 -16.74
CA GLY A 316 -3.55 -43.75 -15.40
C GLY A 316 -4.91 -43.06 -15.41
N SER A 317 -5.99 -43.84 -15.40
CA SER A 317 -7.37 -43.35 -15.32
C SER A 317 -7.99 -43.67 -13.96
N PHE A 318 -9.18 -43.10 -13.70
CA PHE A 318 -10.05 -43.28 -12.52
C PHE A 318 -9.58 -42.56 -11.23
N MET A 319 -10.45 -41.92 -10.42
CA MET A 319 -11.92 -41.90 -10.43
C MET A 319 -12.51 -40.60 -9.85
N MET A 320 -13.83 -40.42 -10.04
CA MET A 320 -14.64 -39.26 -9.66
C MET A 320 -15.00 -39.16 -8.16
N TYR A 321 -15.04 -37.91 -7.67
CA TYR A 321 -16.15 -37.24 -6.95
C TYR A 321 -16.67 -37.74 -5.58
N ASN A 322 -16.87 -36.76 -4.68
CA ASN A 322 -17.65 -36.73 -3.44
C ASN A 322 -17.30 -37.66 -2.26
N TRP A 323 -17.01 -37.04 -1.11
CA TRP A 323 -17.83 -37.28 0.09
C TRP A 323 -18.00 -36.02 0.95
N SER A 324 -19.26 -35.75 1.34
CA SER A 324 -19.71 -34.67 2.22
C SER A 324 -19.20 -34.75 3.67
N ARG A 325 -19.06 -33.60 4.34
CA ARG A 325 -19.02 -33.50 5.82
C ARG A 325 -20.17 -34.28 6.47
N ARG A 326 -19.89 -35.15 7.44
CA ARG A 326 -20.80 -35.47 8.57
C ARG A 326 -20.05 -35.79 9.87
N SER A 327 -20.16 -34.85 10.81
CA SER A 327 -20.32 -35.04 12.27
C SER A 327 -19.38 -36.01 13.03
N THR A 328 -18.30 -35.46 13.60
CA THR A 328 -17.55 -36.09 14.72
C THR A 328 -17.06 -35.10 15.80
N VAL A 329 -17.60 -33.88 15.87
CA VAL A 329 -17.28 -32.90 16.94
C VAL A 329 -18.32 -32.94 18.08
N MET A 330 -19.51 -33.49 17.84
CA MET A 330 -20.61 -33.56 18.82
C MET A 330 -20.51 -34.74 19.81
N MET A 331 -19.29 -35.07 20.25
CA MET A 331 -19.01 -36.09 21.29
C MET A 331 -18.01 -35.66 22.36
N LEU A 332 -17.24 -34.58 22.15
CA LEU A 332 -16.27 -34.08 23.15
C LEU A 332 -16.84 -33.03 24.13
N LEU A 333 -18.05 -32.52 23.86
CA LEU A 333 -18.75 -31.58 24.76
C LEU A 333 -19.71 -32.27 25.76
N LEU A 334 -19.78 -33.60 25.75
CA LEU A 334 -20.57 -34.41 26.71
C LEU A 334 -19.71 -35.05 27.81
N SER A 335 -18.39 -34.86 27.78
CA SER A 335 -17.44 -35.40 28.77
C SER A 335 -17.01 -34.40 29.86
N PHE A 336 -17.49 -33.15 29.83
CA PHE A 336 -17.05 -32.09 30.77
C PHE A 336 -18.04 -31.80 31.92
N SER A 337 -19.15 -32.54 32.01
CA SER A 337 -20.23 -32.33 32.99
C SER A 337 -20.39 -33.44 34.04
N LEU A 338 -19.42 -34.37 34.13
CA LEU A 338 -19.54 -35.60 34.93
C LEU A 338 -18.46 -35.82 36.01
N LEU A 339 -17.66 -34.80 36.34
CA LEU A 339 -16.61 -34.87 37.38
C LEU A 339 -16.75 -33.84 38.52
N MET A 340 -17.98 -33.39 38.79
CA MET A 340 -18.31 -32.53 39.95
C MET A 340 -19.52 -33.06 40.74
N SER A 341 -19.41 -34.24 41.36
CA SER A 341 -20.09 -34.55 42.62
C SER A 341 -19.59 -35.85 43.28
N ALA A 342 -19.65 -35.89 44.62
CA ALA A 342 -19.42 -37.05 45.49
C ALA A 342 -17.97 -37.64 45.47
N CYS A 343 -17.25 -37.84 46.58
CA CYS A 343 -17.64 -38.02 47.99
C CYS A 343 -16.66 -37.32 48.96
N ALA A 344 -17.03 -37.28 50.25
CA ALA A 344 -16.38 -36.46 51.28
C ALA A 344 -15.76 -37.26 52.44
N SER A 345 -14.74 -36.65 53.08
CA SER A 345 -14.35 -36.80 54.50
C SER A 345 -13.75 -38.15 54.97
N PRO A 346 -13.07 -38.21 56.15
CA PRO A 346 -12.76 -37.14 57.12
C PRO A 346 -11.26 -36.98 57.47
N ALA A 347 -10.93 -35.91 58.22
CA ALA A 347 -9.68 -35.79 58.99
C ALA A 347 -9.79 -36.56 60.34
N PRO A 348 -8.69 -36.88 61.07
CA PRO A 348 -7.99 -35.83 61.84
C PRO A 348 -6.46 -35.99 62.08
N SER A 349 -5.84 -34.83 62.34
CA SER A 349 -4.73 -34.56 63.30
C SER A 349 -3.34 -35.23 63.23
N THR A 350 -2.35 -34.32 63.26
CA THR A 350 -1.06 -34.32 64.00
C THR A 350 0.25 -34.89 63.41
N ASN A 351 1.27 -34.04 63.56
CA ASN A 351 2.73 -34.24 63.59
C ASN A 351 3.54 -34.26 62.27
N ALA A 352 4.29 -33.17 62.10
CA ALA A 352 5.56 -33.06 61.38
C ALA A 352 6.68 -33.88 62.10
N PRO A 353 7.90 -34.09 61.55
CA PRO A 353 8.53 -33.33 60.47
C PRO A 353 9.35 -34.09 59.39
N ALA A 354 9.69 -33.36 58.33
CA ALA A 354 10.91 -33.40 57.49
C ALA A 354 11.49 -34.74 56.96
N VAL A 355 11.77 -34.80 55.64
CA VAL A 355 13.14 -34.81 55.04
C VAL A 355 13.08 -35.13 53.53
N SER A 356 13.98 -34.47 52.76
CA SER A 356 14.43 -34.74 51.38
C SER A 356 13.39 -34.98 50.25
N SER A 357 13.15 -33.95 49.45
CA SER A 357 12.79 -34.09 48.04
C SER A 357 14.03 -34.49 47.22
N GLY A 358 14.08 -35.74 46.76
CA GLY A 358 15.03 -36.18 45.74
C GLY A 358 14.67 -35.60 44.37
N SER A 359 15.68 -35.16 43.63
CA SER A 359 15.54 -34.51 42.32
C SER A 359 15.16 -35.47 41.20
N GLU A 360 14.12 -35.14 40.44
CA GLU A 360 13.97 -35.61 39.06
C GLU A 360 14.38 -34.46 38.12
N GLN A 361 15.47 -34.66 37.40
CA GLN A 361 16.23 -33.61 36.74
C GLN A 361 15.81 -33.51 35.28
N ALA A 362 14.80 -32.69 35.00
CA ALA A 362 14.50 -32.31 33.62
C ALA A 362 15.66 -31.46 33.07
N THR A 363 16.38 -32.00 32.10
CA THR A 363 17.44 -31.29 31.37
C THR A 363 16.81 -30.23 30.47
N ALA A 364 16.62 -29.04 31.01
CA ALA A 364 16.42 -27.84 30.20
C ALA A 364 17.77 -27.45 29.60
N ASP A 365 17.86 -27.36 28.28
CA ASP A 365 18.97 -26.68 27.61
C ASP A 365 18.90 -25.19 27.97
N THR A 366 19.66 -24.80 29.01
CA THR A 366 19.79 -23.42 29.44
C THR A 366 20.72 -22.67 28.48
N THR A 367 20.23 -22.44 27.25
CA THR A 367 20.77 -21.39 26.39
C THR A 367 20.60 -20.07 27.15
N SER A 368 21.69 -19.50 27.63
CA SER A 368 21.64 -18.26 28.40
C SER A 368 21.08 -17.14 27.52
N SER A 369 20.12 -16.38 28.07
CA SER A 369 19.42 -15.31 27.34
C SER A 369 19.38 -14.03 28.17
N ARG A 370 19.56 -12.88 27.52
CA ARG A 370 19.35 -11.54 28.09
C ARG A 370 18.01 -10.97 27.62
N THR A 371 17.33 -10.19 28.44
CA THR A 371 16.11 -9.48 28.04
C THR A 371 16.48 -8.11 27.51
N ILE A 372 16.11 -7.81 26.27
CA ILE A 372 16.30 -6.50 25.63
C ILE A 372 14.96 -5.81 25.53
N ASN A 373 14.87 -4.58 26.05
CA ASN A 373 13.71 -3.71 25.87
C ASN A 373 13.85 -2.95 24.55
N HIS A 374 12.75 -2.81 23.84
CA HIS A 374 12.67 -2.23 22.50
C HIS A 374 11.27 -1.63 22.25
N ASP A 375 11.06 -0.94 21.13
CA ASP A 375 9.89 -0.07 20.94
C ASP A 375 8.53 -0.81 21.01
N LEU A 376 8.53 -2.12 20.73
CA LEU A 376 7.34 -2.98 20.77
C LEU A 376 7.30 -3.92 21.99
N GLY A 377 8.17 -3.70 23.00
CA GLY A 377 8.12 -4.40 24.28
C GLY A 377 9.47 -4.93 24.75
N SER A 378 9.56 -6.23 25.01
CA SER A 378 10.79 -6.87 25.53
C SER A 378 10.98 -8.28 24.98
N THR A 379 12.16 -8.56 24.44
CA THR A 379 12.50 -9.84 23.82
C THR A 379 13.66 -10.51 24.56
N LYS A 380 13.59 -11.84 24.73
CA LYS A 380 14.72 -12.65 25.21
C LYS A 380 15.65 -12.99 24.05
N VAL A 381 16.81 -12.33 24.01
CA VAL A 381 17.87 -12.53 23.02
C VAL A 381 18.91 -13.52 23.58
N PRO A 382 19.45 -14.47 22.80
CA PRO A 382 20.58 -15.29 23.22
C PRO A 382 21.77 -14.46 23.71
N VAL A 383 22.58 -14.98 24.64
CA VAL A 383 23.76 -14.26 25.16
C VAL A 383 24.86 -14.07 24.10
N GLU A 384 24.91 -14.93 23.10
CA GLU A 384 25.81 -14.83 21.94
C GLU A 384 25.01 -15.15 20.65
N PRO A 385 24.30 -14.17 20.06
CA PRO A 385 23.64 -14.36 18.76
C PRO A 385 24.70 -14.38 17.64
N THR A 386 24.57 -15.36 16.74
CA THR A 386 25.56 -15.67 15.69
C THR A 386 25.00 -15.63 14.28
N ARG A 387 23.66 -15.70 14.14
CA ARG A 387 22.93 -15.72 12.87
C ARG A 387 21.96 -14.55 12.86
N ILE A 388 22.49 -13.35 12.71
CA ILE A 388 21.69 -12.12 12.83
C ILE A 388 21.17 -11.70 11.46
N VAL A 389 19.88 -11.40 11.36
CA VAL A 389 19.28 -10.73 10.19
C VAL A 389 18.96 -9.28 10.55
N VAL A 390 19.24 -8.36 9.63
CA VAL A 390 19.08 -6.91 9.85
C VAL A 390 18.26 -6.27 8.74
N LEU A 391 17.24 -5.51 9.11
CA LEU A 391 16.24 -4.99 8.15
C LEU A 391 16.37 -3.48 7.86
N GLU A 392 17.45 -2.83 8.32
CA GLU A 392 17.76 -1.43 7.99
C GLU A 392 19.26 -1.17 7.78
N GLN A 393 19.59 -0.09 7.06
CA GLN A 393 20.96 0.23 6.68
C GLN A 393 21.80 0.68 7.88
N GLY A 394 21.23 1.51 8.76
CA GLY A 394 21.94 2.00 9.94
C GLY A 394 22.27 0.93 10.96
N PHE A 395 21.34 0.01 11.22
CA PHE A 395 21.62 -1.17 12.04
C PHE A 395 22.71 -2.05 11.43
N THR A 396 22.76 -2.18 10.09
CA THR A 396 23.81 -2.94 9.40
C THR A 396 25.18 -2.30 9.58
N GLN A 397 25.27 -0.96 9.53
CA GLN A 397 26.51 -0.24 9.87
C GLN A 397 26.89 -0.38 11.35
N THR A 398 25.93 -0.30 12.27
CA THR A 398 26.18 -0.50 13.70
C THR A 398 26.74 -1.90 13.95
N LEU A 399 26.22 -2.95 13.30
CA LEU A 399 26.80 -4.30 13.39
C LEU A 399 28.24 -4.35 12.88
N ALA A 400 28.53 -3.74 11.72
CA ALA A 400 29.88 -3.70 11.17
C ALA A 400 30.87 -2.97 12.10
N ALA A 401 30.45 -1.85 12.70
CA ALA A 401 31.25 -1.09 13.66
C ALA A 401 31.48 -1.83 15.00
N LEU A 402 30.55 -2.70 15.40
CA LEU A 402 30.70 -3.58 16.56
C LEU A 402 31.40 -4.92 16.24
N GLU A 403 31.97 -5.04 15.03
CA GLU A 403 32.62 -6.25 14.51
C GLU A 403 31.71 -7.50 14.55
N VAL A 404 30.52 -7.38 13.98
CA VAL A 404 29.53 -8.45 13.86
C VAL A 404 29.04 -8.53 12.40
N LYS A 405 29.07 -9.74 11.82
CA LYS A 405 28.59 -9.98 10.45
C LYS A 405 27.14 -10.50 10.45
N PRO A 406 26.19 -9.85 9.75
CA PRO A 406 24.85 -10.39 9.55
C PRO A 406 24.86 -11.56 8.55
N VAL A 407 23.96 -12.53 8.73
CA VAL A 407 23.72 -13.60 7.75
C VAL A 407 22.74 -13.17 6.66
N GLY A 408 21.93 -12.14 6.91
CA GLY A 408 21.10 -11.52 5.89
C GLY A 408 20.74 -10.06 6.19
N VAL A 409 20.55 -9.29 5.12
CA VAL A 409 20.36 -7.83 5.17
C VAL A 409 19.27 -7.42 4.18
N ALA A 410 18.37 -6.52 4.59
CA ALA A 410 17.45 -5.86 3.66
C ALA A 410 18.20 -4.71 2.96
N ASP A 411 18.64 -4.94 1.73
CA ASP A 411 19.57 -4.09 0.99
C ASP A 411 18.90 -3.31 -0.16
N ASP A 412 17.56 -3.34 -0.24
CA ASP A 412 16.77 -2.81 -1.38
C ASP A 412 17.09 -3.49 -2.73
N ASN A 413 17.75 -4.65 -2.72
CA ASN A 413 18.39 -5.28 -3.87
C ASN A 413 19.48 -4.39 -4.51
N LYS A 414 20.12 -3.54 -3.69
CA LYS A 414 21.08 -2.50 -4.08
C LYS A 414 22.26 -2.44 -3.11
N PRO A 415 23.12 -3.48 -3.06
CA PRO A 415 24.27 -3.57 -2.16
C PRO A 415 25.22 -2.37 -2.25
N GLU A 416 25.31 -1.73 -3.42
CA GLU A 416 26.12 -0.53 -3.69
C GLU A 416 25.72 0.70 -2.87
N ARG A 417 24.57 0.68 -2.17
CA ARG A 417 24.12 1.76 -1.27
C ARG A 417 24.82 1.78 0.09
N PHE A 418 25.49 0.69 0.48
CA PHE A 418 26.32 0.67 1.68
C PHE A 418 27.68 1.34 1.41
N PRO A 419 28.29 2.00 2.41
CA PRO A 419 29.69 2.41 2.29
C PRO A 419 30.56 1.21 1.94
N LYS A 420 31.58 1.44 1.11
CA LYS A 420 32.50 0.40 0.61
C LYS A 420 33.09 -0.43 1.75
N ASP A 421 33.47 0.25 2.83
CA ASP A 421 34.08 -0.28 4.04
C ASP A 421 33.10 -1.22 4.78
N THR A 422 31.84 -0.78 4.93
CA THR A 422 30.76 -1.59 5.50
C THR A 422 30.48 -2.81 4.64
N LEU A 423 30.35 -2.62 3.31
CA LEU A 423 30.03 -3.68 2.35
C LEU A 423 31.13 -4.75 2.30
N ALA A 424 32.40 -4.33 2.33
CA ALA A 424 33.55 -5.23 2.41
C ALA A 424 33.58 -5.97 3.76
N TYR A 425 33.20 -5.32 4.86
CA TYR A 425 33.12 -5.99 6.16
C TYR A 425 32.01 -7.06 6.19
N ILE A 426 30.81 -6.77 5.69
CA ILE A 426 29.66 -7.69 5.73
C ILE A 426 29.63 -8.71 4.58
N GLU A 427 30.68 -8.79 3.75
CA GLU A 427 30.75 -9.72 2.61
C GLU A 427 30.37 -11.16 3.02
N GLY A 428 29.47 -11.77 2.21
CA GLY A 428 28.91 -13.10 2.44
C GLY A 428 27.49 -13.13 2.99
N TYR A 429 26.85 -11.98 3.26
CA TYR A 429 25.44 -11.90 3.63
C TYR A 429 24.50 -12.33 2.48
N THR A 430 23.27 -12.72 2.82
CA THR A 430 22.19 -12.97 1.85
C THR A 430 21.21 -11.79 1.84
N SER A 431 20.93 -11.19 0.68
CA SER A 431 19.85 -10.19 0.58
C SER A 431 18.51 -10.82 0.98
N VAL A 432 17.77 -10.15 1.87
CA VAL A 432 16.40 -10.52 2.24
C VAL A 432 15.37 -9.62 1.56
N GLY A 433 15.73 -8.91 0.49
CA GLY A 433 14.83 -8.04 -0.27
C GLY A 433 14.90 -6.57 0.17
N THR A 434 13.77 -5.85 0.07
CA THR A 434 13.73 -4.42 0.37
C THR A 434 13.44 -4.15 1.84
N ARG A 435 13.80 -2.95 2.31
CA ARG A 435 13.51 -2.51 3.67
C ARG A 435 12.04 -2.13 3.88
N SER A 436 11.28 -1.95 2.79
CA SER A 436 9.82 -1.77 2.84
C SER A 436 9.07 -3.11 2.94
N GLU A 437 9.58 -4.14 2.28
CA GLU A 437 8.93 -5.45 2.12
C GLU A 437 9.98 -6.57 2.18
N PRO A 438 10.52 -6.88 3.37
CA PRO A 438 11.51 -7.95 3.52
C PRO A 438 10.88 -9.33 3.33
N ASN A 439 11.61 -10.21 2.67
CA ASN A 439 11.15 -11.52 2.28
C ASN A 439 11.25 -12.53 3.45
N LEU A 440 10.12 -12.71 4.16
CA LEU A 440 9.99 -13.60 5.31
C LEU A 440 10.37 -15.08 5.01
N GLU A 441 10.18 -15.56 3.78
CA GLU A 441 10.59 -16.92 3.38
C GLU A 441 12.13 -17.06 3.37
N VAL A 442 12.83 -16.06 2.86
CA VAL A 442 14.30 -16.02 2.84
C VAL A 442 14.83 -15.89 4.27
N ILE A 443 14.25 -14.98 5.07
CA ILE A 443 14.62 -14.81 6.50
C ILE A 443 14.48 -16.14 7.25
N ARG A 444 13.36 -16.85 7.09
CA ARG A 444 13.16 -18.17 7.73
C ARG A 444 14.16 -19.22 7.25
N THR A 445 14.50 -19.22 5.97
CA THR A 445 15.51 -20.13 5.38
C THR A 445 16.90 -19.89 5.96
N LEU A 446 17.24 -18.64 6.30
CA LEU A 446 18.49 -18.30 6.98
C LEU A 446 18.57 -18.80 8.43
N LYS A 447 17.45 -19.19 9.05
CA LYS A 447 17.36 -19.62 10.46
C LYS A 447 18.13 -18.68 11.40
N PRO A 448 17.72 -17.41 11.52
CA PRO A 448 18.37 -16.47 12.42
C PRO A 448 18.17 -16.86 13.89
N ASP A 449 19.09 -16.41 14.74
CA ASP A 449 18.97 -16.44 16.21
C ASP A 449 18.67 -15.06 16.81
N LEU A 450 18.73 -14.01 15.97
CA LEU A 450 18.26 -12.64 16.25
C LEU A 450 17.82 -11.96 14.94
N ILE A 451 16.71 -11.22 14.99
CA ILE A 451 16.31 -10.27 13.94
C ILE A 451 16.31 -8.85 14.54
N ILE A 452 16.88 -7.90 13.80
CA ILE A 452 16.91 -6.47 14.17
C ILE A 452 16.12 -5.69 13.12
N ALA A 453 15.00 -5.10 13.53
CA ALA A 453 14.02 -4.49 12.64
C ALA A 453 13.74 -3.02 12.98
N ASP A 454 13.20 -2.27 12.02
CA ASP A 454 12.77 -0.87 12.19
C ASP A 454 11.30 -0.76 12.63
N THR A 455 11.04 0.09 13.62
CA THR A 455 9.70 0.28 14.23
C THR A 455 8.64 0.77 13.25
N SER A 456 8.98 1.71 12.38
CA SER A 456 8.01 2.32 11.45
C SER A 456 7.72 1.45 10.24
N ARG A 457 8.74 0.75 9.72
CA ARG A 457 8.62 -0.10 8.52
C ARG A 457 8.10 -1.49 8.84
N HIS A 458 8.52 -2.07 9.96
CA HIS A 458 8.33 -3.49 10.26
C HIS A 458 7.34 -3.77 11.40
N GLY A 459 6.79 -2.73 12.06
CA GLY A 459 5.83 -2.91 13.15
C GLY A 459 4.60 -3.75 12.75
N ASN A 460 4.12 -3.61 11.51
CA ASN A 460 2.99 -4.38 10.98
C ASN A 460 3.29 -5.86 10.70
N VAL A 461 4.57 -6.27 10.69
CA VAL A 461 5.03 -7.66 10.47
C VAL A 461 5.85 -8.20 11.65
N TYR A 462 5.74 -7.55 12.81
CA TYR A 462 6.54 -7.86 13.99
C TYR A 462 6.24 -9.26 14.55
N ASP A 463 4.98 -9.69 14.51
CA ASP A 463 4.58 -11.02 15.00
C ASP A 463 5.10 -12.13 14.09
N GLU A 464 5.09 -11.94 12.77
CA GLU A 464 5.66 -12.87 11.79
C GLU A 464 7.19 -12.96 11.89
N LEU A 465 7.88 -11.84 12.11
CA LEU A 465 9.33 -11.84 12.37
C LEU A 465 9.64 -12.55 13.70
N SER A 466 8.87 -12.26 14.75
CA SER A 466 9.00 -12.89 16.07
C SER A 466 8.71 -14.40 16.05
N ALA A 467 7.85 -14.86 15.14
CA ALA A 467 7.62 -16.28 14.89
C ALA A 467 8.78 -17.00 14.17
N ILE A 468 9.71 -16.26 13.54
CA ILE A 468 10.92 -16.81 12.92
C ILE A 468 12.07 -16.86 13.94
N ALA A 469 12.32 -15.77 14.66
CA ALA A 469 13.41 -15.67 15.64
C ALA A 469 13.15 -14.53 16.66
N PRO A 470 13.86 -14.50 17.80
CA PRO A 470 13.85 -13.35 18.70
C PRO A 470 14.07 -12.05 17.94
N THR A 471 13.08 -11.15 17.98
CA THR A 471 13.09 -9.90 17.21
C THR A 471 13.16 -8.71 18.17
N ILE A 472 14.06 -7.77 17.89
CA ILE A 472 14.16 -6.47 18.58
C ILE A 472 13.93 -5.35 17.57
N VAL A 473 13.22 -4.30 18.01
CA VAL A 473 12.70 -3.27 17.09
C VAL A 473 12.98 -1.87 17.63
N PHE A 474 13.67 -1.05 16.85
CA PHE A 474 13.98 0.35 17.21
C PHE A 474 13.70 1.27 16.02
N LYS A 475 13.51 2.56 16.25
CA LYS A 475 13.49 3.52 15.16
C LYS A 475 14.85 3.59 14.44
N ASN A 476 14.81 3.62 13.12
CA ASN A 476 15.87 4.11 12.26
C ASN A 476 15.29 5.05 11.18
N ASP A 477 14.24 4.64 10.46
CA ASP A 477 13.65 5.44 9.37
C ASP A 477 12.94 6.71 9.86
N THR A 478 12.48 6.72 11.10
CA THR A 478 11.89 7.89 11.78
C THR A 478 12.73 8.36 12.97
N ALA A 479 13.94 7.82 13.15
CA ALA A 479 14.82 8.16 14.26
C ALA A 479 15.35 9.60 14.17
N ASN A 480 15.37 10.29 15.32
CA ASN A 480 16.20 11.48 15.54
C ASN A 480 17.62 11.09 16.03
N TYR A 481 18.46 12.07 16.36
CA TYR A 481 19.83 11.81 16.87
C TYR A 481 19.85 10.94 18.15
N GLU A 482 18.98 11.23 19.13
CA GLU A 482 18.90 10.50 20.41
C GLU A 482 18.42 9.06 20.19
N ASP A 483 17.44 8.84 19.31
CA ASP A 483 16.98 7.51 18.92
C ASP A 483 18.12 6.64 18.35
N ILE A 484 19.11 7.23 17.66
CA ILE A 484 20.29 6.51 17.14
C ILE A 484 21.32 6.19 18.25
N LEU A 485 21.49 7.05 19.26
CA LEU A 485 22.30 6.73 20.44
C LEU A 485 21.69 5.54 21.20
N VAL A 486 20.40 5.62 21.52
CA VAL A 486 19.66 4.59 22.27
C VAL A 486 19.62 3.26 21.53
N SER A 487 19.28 3.26 20.23
CA SER A 487 19.25 2.03 19.43
C SER A 487 20.65 1.41 19.27
N THR A 488 21.71 2.22 19.16
CA THR A 488 23.10 1.73 19.14
C THR A 488 23.48 1.06 20.45
N GLU A 489 23.16 1.68 21.60
CA GLU A 489 23.39 1.08 22.92
C GLU A 489 22.64 -0.26 23.07
N LYS A 490 21.34 -0.29 22.70
CA LYS A 490 20.50 -1.47 22.84
C LYS A 490 20.89 -2.62 21.90
N ILE A 491 21.34 -2.31 20.68
CA ILE A 491 21.93 -3.30 19.76
C ILE A 491 23.24 -3.83 20.35
N GLY A 492 24.10 -2.96 20.89
CA GLY A 492 25.31 -3.35 21.61
C GLY A 492 25.06 -4.31 22.78
N GLU A 493 24.05 -4.00 23.61
CA GLU A 493 23.58 -4.85 24.69
C GLU A 493 23.08 -6.21 24.16
N ALA A 494 22.22 -6.21 23.14
CA ALA A 494 21.69 -7.42 22.51
C ALA A 494 22.78 -8.36 21.99
N LEU A 495 23.80 -7.80 21.35
CA LEU A 495 24.95 -8.52 20.78
C LEU A 495 26.01 -8.92 21.83
N GLY A 496 25.91 -8.44 23.09
CA GLY A 496 26.94 -8.66 24.11
C GLY A 496 28.22 -7.87 23.88
N LYS A 497 28.16 -6.80 23.07
CA LYS A 497 29.28 -5.96 22.62
C LYS A 497 29.36 -4.65 23.41
N THR A 498 28.93 -4.64 24.68
CA THR A 498 28.78 -3.42 25.50
C THR A 498 30.07 -2.58 25.56
N GLU A 499 31.23 -3.18 25.80
CA GLU A 499 32.52 -2.45 25.86
C GLU A 499 32.86 -1.75 24.54
N ALA A 500 32.73 -2.46 23.40
CA ALA A 500 32.94 -1.88 22.08
C ALA A 500 31.91 -0.78 21.74
N THR A 501 30.68 -0.92 22.25
CA THR A 501 29.59 0.05 22.06
C THR A 501 29.84 1.31 22.87
N THR A 502 30.28 1.19 24.13
CA THR A 502 30.71 2.33 24.95
C THR A 502 31.88 3.06 24.30
N ALA A 503 32.91 2.34 23.83
CA ALA A 503 34.04 2.97 23.14
C ALA A 503 33.63 3.72 21.85
N LEU A 504 32.70 3.15 21.06
CA LEU A 504 32.15 3.80 19.87
C LEU A 504 31.39 5.08 20.19
N LEU A 505 30.58 5.08 21.25
CA LEU A 505 29.81 6.25 21.71
C LEU A 505 30.69 7.31 22.38
N GLU A 506 31.73 6.92 23.12
CA GLU A 506 32.70 7.84 23.71
C GLU A 506 33.54 8.57 22.65
N GLU A 507 34.03 7.86 21.62
CA GLU A 507 34.75 8.49 20.50
C GLU A 507 33.81 9.39 19.67
N HIS A 508 32.55 8.99 19.47
CA HIS A 508 31.55 9.85 18.82
C HIS A 508 31.30 11.14 19.60
N GLN A 509 31.07 11.04 20.92
CA GLN A 509 30.86 12.20 21.78
C GLN A 509 32.09 13.12 21.81
N LYS A 510 33.30 12.56 21.85
CA LYS A 510 34.56 13.31 21.76
C LYS A 510 34.65 14.09 20.45
N ARG A 511 34.36 13.47 19.30
CA ARG A 511 34.32 14.15 17.99
C ARG A 511 33.28 15.27 17.95
N LEU A 512 32.11 15.04 18.54
CA LEU A 512 31.04 16.05 18.64
C LEU A 512 31.49 17.26 19.47
N ASP A 513 32.25 17.05 20.54
CA ASP A 513 32.78 18.12 21.38
C ASP A 513 34.01 18.82 20.76
N GLU A 514 34.76 18.15 19.89
CA GLU A 514 35.78 18.77 19.02
C GLU A 514 35.11 19.65 17.94
N LEU A 515 34.02 19.17 17.30
CA LEU A 515 33.25 19.95 16.32
C LEU A 515 32.63 21.22 16.94
N LYS A 516 32.03 21.11 18.14
CA LYS A 516 31.50 22.26 18.92
C LYS A 516 32.51 23.39 19.14
N GLN A 517 33.80 23.07 19.21
CA GLN A 517 34.87 24.06 19.39
C GLN A 517 35.29 24.75 18.08
N MET A 518 34.99 24.13 16.93
CA MET A 518 35.33 24.66 15.61
C MET A 518 34.20 25.47 14.98
N ILE A 519 32.93 25.16 15.29
CA ILE A 519 31.78 25.84 14.68
C ILE A 519 31.48 27.21 15.29
N ASN A 520 30.85 28.08 14.50
CA ASN A 520 30.27 29.33 14.99
C ASN A 520 28.79 29.13 15.37
N PRO A 521 28.42 29.14 16.67
CA PRO A 521 27.04 28.89 17.11
C PRO A 521 26.05 30.01 16.76
N GLN A 522 26.52 31.14 16.22
CA GLN A 522 25.66 32.21 15.70
C GLN A 522 25.25 31.99 14.24
N GLN A 523 25.96 31.16 13.48
CA GLN A 523 25.59 30.84 12.10
C GLN A 523 24.35 29.94 12.09
N SER A 524 23.37 30.35 11.30
CA SER A 524 22.16 29.59 11.06
C SER A 524 22.34 28.59 9.91
N VAL A 525 21.83 27.37 10.10
CA VAL A 525 21.92 26.30 9.09
C VAL A 525 20.53 25.77 8.74
N LEU A 526 20.32 25.48 7.46
CA LEU A 526 19.11 24.84 6.95
C LEU A 526 19.50 23.65 6.05
N ILE A 527 18.78 22.55 6.15
CA ILE A 527 18.91 21.41 5.22
C ILE A 527 17.71 21.40 4.28
N VAL A 528 17.98 21.34 2.99
CA VAL A 528 16.98 21.26 1.93
C VAL A 528 17.25 20.04 1.04
N ALA A 529 16.23 19.53 0.36
CA ALA A 529 16.38 18.74 -0.85
C ALA A 529 15.60 19.46 -1.96
N ALA A 530 16.04 19.38 -3.21
CA ALA A 530 15.20 19.85 -4.32
C ALA A 530 13.88 19.06 -4.32
N ASP A 531 12.76 19.75 -4.53
CA ASP A 531 11.52 19.04 -4.82
C ASP A 531 11.64 18.37 -6.20
N GLU A 532 11.28 17.10 -6.29
CA GLU A 532 11.48 16.32 -7.53
C GLU A 532 10.45 16.70 -8.62
N ASP A 533 9.47 17.52 -8.27
CA ASP A 533 8.31 17.87 -9.07
C ASP A 533 8.32 19.36 -9.50
N GLU A 534 9.03 20.23 -8.79
CA GLU A 534 9.08 21.69 -9.02
C GLU A 534 10.50 22.28 -8.88
N THR A 535 10.98 23.01 -9.89
CA THR A 535 12.34 23.58 -9.89
C THR A 535 12.52 24.84 -9.02
N GLN A 536 11.53 25.28 -8.25
CA GLN A 536 11.60 26.49 -7.41
C GLN A 536 11.19 26.25 -5.95
N SER A 537 10.82 25.02 -5.60
CA SER A 537 10.48 24.61 -4.24
C SER A 537 11.38 23.48 -3.76
N PHE A 538 11.44 23.34 -2.44
CA PHE A 538 12.41 22.53 -1.74
C PHE A 538 11.75 21.81 -0.57
N GLN A 539 12.10 20.54 -0.39
CA GLN A 539 11.76 19.78 0.81
C GLN A 539 12.74 20.16 1.92
N VAL A 540 12.32 21.09 2.77
CA VAL A 540 13.08 21.63 3.89
C VAL A 540 12.95 20.72 5.10
N ARG A 541 14.06 20.34 5.72
CA ARG A 541 14.05 19.55 6.97
C ARG A 541 13.77 20.48 8.14
N THR A 542 12.88 20.07 9.04
CA THR A 542 12.59 20.80 10.30
C THR A 542 13.54 20.36 11.41
N ASP A 543 13.49 20.99 12.59
CA ASP A 543 14.25 20.58 13.79
C ASP A 543 13.95 19.16 14.30
N GLN A 544 12.82 18.57 13.94
CA GLN A 544 12.44 17.19 14.30
C GLN A 544 13.19 16.12 13.49
N ALA A 545 13.84 16.48 12.37
CA ALA A 545 14.52 15.52 11.52
C ALA A 545 15.84 14.98 12.15
N PHE A 546 16.28 13.81 11.67
CA PHE A 546 17.53 13.17 12.11
C PHE A 546 18.75 14.10 12.08
N HIS A 547 18.89 14.87 11.00
CA HIS A 547 20.11 15.59 10.68
C HIS A 547 20.13 16.93 11.43
N SER A 548 18.99 17.60 11.53
CA SER A 548 18.81 18.87 12.23
C SER A 548 18.89 18.72 13.74
N SER A 549 18.33 17.64 14.31
CA SER A 549 18.54 17.29 15.72
C SER A 549 20.01 16.98 16.02
N PHE A 550 20.72 16.30 15.10
CA PHE A 550 22.16 16.11 15.19
C PHE A 550 22.97 17.44 15.09
N LEU A 551 22.72 18.29 14.09
CA LEU A 551 23.42 19.58 13.94
C LEU A 551 23.13 20.51 15.14
N SER A 552 21.92 20.45 15.71
CA SER A 552 21.58 21.16 16.96
C SER A 552 22.35 20.61 18.16
N ALA A 553 22.51 19.28 18.27
CA ALA A 553 23.35 18.64 19.28
C ALA A 553 24.85 18.95 19.09
N ALA A 554 25.29 19.19 17.86
CA ALA A 554 26.61 19.71 17.52
C ALA A 554 26.79 21.21 17.85
N GLY A 555 25.72 21.92 18.24
CA GLY A 555 25.76 23.32 18.67
C GLY A 555 25.49 24.37 17.58
N LEU A 556 25.07 23.95 16.38
CA LEU A 556 24.65 24.88 15.32
C LEU A 556 23.24 25.43 15.59
N ASN A 557 22.99 26.65 15.16
CA ASN A 557 21.66 27.26 15.24
C ASN A 557 20.80 26.78 14.05
N TYR A 558 20.06 25.67 14.22
CA TYR A 558 19.17 25.22 13.15
C TYR A 558 18.07 26.26 12.87
N ALA A 559 17.88 26.64 11.60
CA ALA A 559 17.13 27.85 11.25
C ALA A 559 15.61 27.74 11.37
N LEU A 560 15.06 26.52 11.28
CA LEU A 560 13.61 26.23 11.31
C LEU A 560 13.27 25.40 12.56
N LYS A 561 12.49 25.96 13.50
CA LYS A 561 12.30 25.43 14.86
C LYS A 561 10.83 25.34 15.28
N ASP A 562 10.57 24.54 16.31
CA ASP A 562 9.26 24.37 16.96
C ASP A 562 8.19 23.77 16.01
N GLU A 563 8.63 22.99 15.03
CA GLU A 563 7.77 22.43 13.99
C GLU A 563 7.19 21.06 14.36
N LYS A 564 6.01 20.75 13.81
CA LYS A 564 5.31 19.47 14.07
C LYS A 564 5.69 18.36 13.10
N GLU A 565 5.94 18.71 11.86
CA GLU A 565 6.30 17.78 10.79
C GLU A 565 7.81 17.65 10.66
N VAL A 566 8.31 16.54 10.10
CA VAL A 566 9.76 16.32 9.87
C VAL A 566 10.30 17.03 8.61
N ASN A 567 9.42 17.39 7.67
CA ASN A 567 9.74 18.13 6.46
C ASN A 567 8.65 19.17 6.18
N GLN A 568 8.99 20.23 5.45
CA GLN A 568 8.05 21.17 4.86
C GLN A 568 8.44 21.50 3.43
N LEU A 569 7.47 21.58 2.52
CA LEU A 569 7.69 22.10 1.18
C LEU A 569 7.72 23.64 1.25
N MET A 570 8.81 24.25 0.80
CA MET A 570 8.99 25.70 0.78
C MET A 570 9.47 26.18 -0.58
N THR A 571 8.91 27.30 -1.06
CA THR A 571 9.40 28.02 -2.23
C THR A 571 10.71 28.76 -1.92
N THR A 572 11.43 29.16 -2.97
CA THR A 572 12.63 29.99 -2.84
C THR A 572 12.34 31.33 -2.13
N GLU A 573 11.12 31.88 -2.24
CA GLU A 573 10.69 33.10 -1.52
C GLU A 573 10.56 32.87 -0.01
N GLN A 574 10.08 31.70 0.41
CA GLN A 574 10.03 31.31 1.82
C GLN A 574 11.43 31.05 2.36
N LEU A 575 12.32 30.44 1.57
CA LEU A 575 13.75 30.33 1.93
C LEU A 575 14.42 31.70 2.12
N LEU A 576 14.11 32.69 1.28
CA LEU A 576 14.57 34.09 1.44
C LEU A 576 13.99 34.80 2.66
N THR A 577 12.91 34.28 3.26
CA THR A 577 12.35 34.80 4.52
C THR A 577 13.08 34.23 5.74
N ILE A 578 13.64 33.01 5.62
CA ILE A 578 14.48 32.36 6.64
C ILE A 578 15.94 32.85 6.53
N ASP A 579 16.44 33.00 5.31
CA ASP A 579 17.76 33.51 4.91
C ASP A 579 18.94 32.99 5.76
N SER A 580 19.11 31.67 5.79
CA SER A 580 20.16 31.03 6.60
C SER A 580 21.58 31.36 6.13
N ASP A 581 22.53 31.37 7.07
CA ASP A 581 23.96 31.61 6.79
C ASP A 581 24.59 30.48 5.98
N GLN A 582 24.04 29.27 6.12
CA GLN A 582 24.48 28.01 5.53
C GLN A 582 23.27 27.23 5.00
N ILE A 583 23.40 26.62 3.83
CA ILE A 583 22.40 25.70 3.26
C ILE A 583 23.11 24.41 2.84
N LEU A 584 22.64 23.28 3.38
CA LEU A 584 23.04 21.95 2.94
C LEU A 584 21.95 21.35 2.05
N ILE A 585 22.35 20.84 0.88
CA ILE A 585 21.45 20.39 -0.17
C ILE A 585 21.62 18.88 -0.34
N LEU A 586 20.62 18.11 0.09
CA LEU A 586 20.61 16.66 -0.05
C LEU A 586 20.44 16.29 -1.53
N ILE A 587 21.44 15.64 -2.11
CA ILE A 587 21.42 15.13 -3.49
C ILE A 587 21.48 13.59 -3.52
N ASN A 588 20.81 12.96 -4.48
CA ASN A 588 21.04 11.55 -4.77
C ASN A 588 22.43 11.40 -5.41
N GLU A 589 23.11 10.27 -5.18
CA GLU A 589 24.50 10.07 -5.62
C GLU A 589 24.65 10.10 -7.16
N ASP A 590 23.64 9.59 -7.87
CA ASP A 590 23.51 9.66 -9.34
C ASP A 590 22.61 10.83 -9.82
N GLY A 591 22.26 11.75 -8.91
CA GLY A 591 21.33 12.85 -9.17
C GLY A 591 21.97 14.03 -9.92
N PRO A 592 21.17 14.86 -10.62
CA PRO A 592 21.67 16.14 -11.14
C PRO A 592 22.02 17.09 -9.99
N SER A 593 23.03 17.92 -10.18
CA SER A 593 23.34 19.02 -9.25
C SER A 593 22.17 19.99 -9.19
N VAL A 594 21.73 20.27 -7.97
CA VAL A 594 20.70 21.26 -7.64
C VAL A 594 21.28 22.67 -7.77
N LEU A 595 22.52 22.90 -7.33
CA LEU A 595 23.22 24.18 -7.47
C LEU A 595 23.33 24.60 -8.95
N GLU A 596 23.76 23.69 -9.83
CA GLU A 596 23.81 23.94 -11.28
C GLU A 596 22.41 24.16 -11.87
N GLY A 597 21.39 23.45 -11.36
CA GLY A 597 19.99 23.65 -11.74
C GLY A 597 19.42 25.01 -11.31
N GLN A 598 19.92 25.59 -10.22
CA GLN A 598 19.46 26.88 -9.67
C GLN A 598 20.27 28.10 -10.15
N LYS A 599 21.33 27.92 -10.94
CA LYS A 599 22.23 29.03 -11.35
C LYS A 599 21.52 30.23 -12.00
N ASP A 600 20.43 29.98 -12.73
CA ASP A 600 19.66 31.00 -13.45
C ASP A 600 18.46 31.53 -12.61
N ASN A 601 18.24 30.99 -11.40
CA ASN A 601 17.18 31.42 -10.49
C ASN A 601 17.60 32.69 -9.73
N LEU A 602 16.99 33.82 -10.09
CA LEU A 602 17.28 35.13 -9.50
C LEU A 602 16.97 35.22 -7.99
N LEU A 603 16.02 34.43 -7.47
CA LEU A 603 15.69 34.40 -6.04
C LEU A 603 16.68 33.53 -5.27
N TRP A 604 17.08 32.39 -5.83
CA TRP A 604 18.09 31.52 -5.23
C TRP A 604 19.42 32.26 -5.06
N ASN A 605 19.84 33.00 -6.10
CA ASN A 605 21.04 33.83 -6.09
C ASN A 605 20.96 35.05 -5.14
N GLN A 606 19.81 35.30 -4.49
CA GLN A 606 19.67 36.31 -3.43
C GLN A 606 19.90 35.74 -2.03
N LEU A 607 19.84 34.42 -1.83
CA LEU A 607 20.04 33.79 -0.52
C LEU A 607 21.44 34.08 0.01
N LYS A 608 21.53 34.47 1.29
CA LYS A 608 22.79 34.78 1.96
C LYS A 608 23.80 33.63 1.91
N ALA A 609 23.35 32.39 2.10
CA ALA A 609 24.20 31.21 1.95
C ALA A 609 24.81 31.13 0.53
N VAL A 610 23.99 31.32 -0.51
CA VAL A 610 24.43 31.24 -1.92
C VAL A 610 25.41 32.37 -2.26
N GLN A 611 25.12 33.60 -1.84
CA GLN A 611 25.99 34.77 -2.10
C GLN A 611 27.37 34.66 -1.44
N ASN A 612 27.47 33.98 -0.29
CA ASN A 612 28.72 33.79 0.42
C ASN A 612 29.47 32.51 0.03
N GLY A 613 28.91 31.66 -0.84
CA GLY A 613 29.51 30.36 -1.21
C GLY A 613 29.27 29.24 -0.18
N ASN A 614 28.31 29.45 0.73
CA ASN A 614 27.93 28.60 1.86
C ASN A 614 26.71 27.69 1.53
N ALA A 615 26.50 27.39 0.25
CA ALA A 615 25.48 26.47 -0.21
C ALA A 615 26.19 25.21 -0.75
N HIS A 616 26.01 24.08 -0.07
CA HIS A 616 26.80 22.86 -0.29
C HIS A 616 25.92 21.65 -0.58
N GLU A 617 26.23 20.94 -1.66
CA GLU A 617 25.60 19.65 -1.96
C GLU A 617 26.23 18.53 -1.12
N VAL A 618 25.39 17.66 -0.58
CA VAL A 618 25.79 16.55 0.29
C VAL A 618 25.00 15.27 -0.06
N GLU A 619 25.65 14.11 0.01
CA GLU A 619 25.07 12.84 -0.44
C GLU A 619 23.92 12.36 0.46
N LEU A 620 22.77 12.04 -0.14
CA LEU A 620 21.57 11.56 0.56
C LEU A 620 21.78 10.20 1.24
N ALA A 621 22.69 9.35 0.76
CA ALA A 621 23.03 8.10 1.43
C ALA A 621 23.62 8.34 2.83
N THR A 622 24.77 9.02 2.89
CA THR A 622 25.48 9.41 4.12
C THR A 622 24.60 10.33 4.98
N TRP A 623 24.07 11.39 4.35
CA TRP A 623 23.04 12.31 4.82
C TRP A 623 21.90 11.59 5.60
N SER A 624 21.14 10.76 4.90
CA SER A 624 19.73 10.51 5.26
C SER A 624 19.33 9.04 5.37
N ARG A 625 20.02 8.13 4.69
CA ARG A 625 19.68 6.70 4.66
C ARG A 625 20.45 5.87 5.67
N GLN A 626 21.68 6.24 5.96
CA GLN A 626 22.60 5.39 6.73
C GLN A 626 22.45 5.53 8.25
N ARG A 627 21.96 6.66 8.79
CA ARG A 627 21.54 6.90 10.18
C ARG A 627 22.13 5.95 11.24
N SER A 628 23.42 6.15 11.52
CA SER A 628 24.22 5.34 12.45
C SER A 628 25.30 6.22 13.08
N ILE A 629 25.96 5.75 14.14
CA ILE A 629 27.12 6.45 14.73
C ILE A 629 28.30 6.57 13.74
N PRO A 630 28.69 5.52 12.97
CA PRO A 630 29.66 5.67 11.88
C PRO A 630 29.28 6.72 10.83
N ALA A 631 28.01 6.76 10.39
CA ALA A 631 27.56 7.75 9.41
C ALA A 631 27.63 9.17 9.97
N LEU A 632 27.24 9.37 11.23
CA LEU A 632 27.36 10.66 11.92
C LEU A 632 28.82 11.10 12.11
N ASN A 633 29.75 10.15 12.34
CA ASN A 633 31.18 10.46 12.38
C ASN A 633 31.70 10.97 11.02
N ASN A 634 31.27 10.35 9.91
CA ASN A 634 31.61 10.85 8.57
C ASN A 634 30.99 12.22 8.30
N ILE A 635 29.74 12.44 8.71
CA ILE A 635 29.05 13.74 8.63
C ILE A 635 29.82 14.80 9.42
N MET A 636 30.41 14.49 10.58
CA MET A 636 31.26 15.45 11.32
C MET A 636 32.54 15.82 10.57
N ASP A 637 33.19 14.83 9.95
CA ASP A 637 34.42 15.03 9.19
C ASP A 637 34.16 15.92 7.95
N GLU A 638 32.98 15.80 7.32
CA GLU A 638 32.48 16.70 6.26
C GLU A 638 32.03 18.08 6.80
N ALA A 639 31.22 18.11 7.85
CA ALA A 639 30.67 19.33 8.46
C ALA A 639 31.78 20.27 8.95
N ALA A 640 32.89 19.72 9.47
CA ALA A 640 34.07 20.49 9.84
C ALA A 640 34.76 21.20 8.65
N ALA A 641 34.38 20.93 7.39
CA ALA A 641 34.82 21.71 6.23
C ALA A 641 33.88 22.90 5.90
N TYR A 642 32.57 22.78 6.22
CA TYR A 642 31.54 23.76 5.85
C TYR A 642 31.28 24.82 6.93
N PHE A 643 31.43 24.48 8.21
CA PHE A 643 31.02 25.33 9.35
C PHE A 643 32.19 26.02 10.11
N LYS A 644 33.32 26.24 9.46
CA LYS A 644 34.53 26.89 10.03
C LYS A 644 34.51 28.42 9.99
#